data_AF-A0A285Z448-F1
#
_entry.id   AF-A0A285Z448-F1
#
_cell.length_a   1.000
_cell.length_b   1.000
_cell.length_c   1.000
_cell.angle_alpha   90.00
_cell.angle_beta   90.00
_cell.angle_gamma   90.00
#
_symmetry.space_group_name_H-M   'P 1'
#
loop_
_entity.id
_entity.type
_entity.pdbx_description
1 polymer ?
#
loop_
_entity_poly.entity_id
_entity_poly.type
_entity_poly.pdbx_seq_one_letter_code
_entity_poly.pdbx_strand_id
1 'polypeptide(L)'
;MPDLPFASDSTDALIASRLPAWLTAASLETLYALHESQRWQQQVQHELHGLLARITPLDAFAAPLLQHALREQHSLTLDVRQATLRRRTLQRFPSFVAQIPDGVKTQVYQHSLLQSALHNFTEGETLATGLMQGSAVLDSEGQTLGLSPRAFTLLCRSLDLGGQYQAYLRGQLTPGGEAGRHIEALMEEGFRASLEAALRQSLVNGEIVAHACEQCAPLVAMVATKSAIAGFEPRQIRVFGQWVRGAVAFQVRHAGQDGVLCWIPDDPHGPLTWFASWDSLFLTLGKQFRLPKYVEFFQRFIGERDREAYTRALDNALKRAGQNAPVQLDGRHEAIELPLFEHLRKQQIDTLLDNAKVHAVPTAAVDAQARDRRLHFYLSFALDALGLASFALPVLALPLLGITALQVADEVYEGYADWQLGDRQGALEHAYAVAETVIMTAANVGAGAASHRLARAAVVDEWVPVLAGPHGLKLCDPELPGYAVEGPGAVGQLTVAEGREYLRTPVARHLTELDAESQQRRIRHPVHADAYAPLLEGNDAGGWQHELECPHEWQGSAQLLRDLGHDLAHLDDQVAHKVLRATGLDEARLRRLHVEHAPPPARLLDAVQRYQLHDQLPWLRDEGFERHLQAQQAPPHGGRSPVAA
;
A
#
# COMPACT_ATOMS: atom_id res chain seq x y z
N MET A 1 -15.18 15.62 31.43
CA MET A 1 -15.75 14.53 30.64
C MET A 1 -17.24 14.54 30.91
N PRO A 2 -18.13 14.66 29.91
CA PRO A 2 -19.54 14.34 30.14
C PRO A 2 -19.64 12.91 30.69
N ASP A 3 -20.67 12.62 31.49
CA ASP A 3 -20.92 11.27 32.00
C ASP A 3 -21.18 10.35 30.79
N LEU A 4 -20.16 9.61 30.38
CA LEU A 4 -20.27 8.60 29.33
C LEU A 4 -21.12 7.44 29.85
N PRO A 5 -21.93 6.78 29.00
CA PRO A 5 -22.78 5.66 29.41
C PRO A 5 -22.02 4.35 29.68
N PHE A 6 -20.69 4.41 29.82
CA PHE A 6 -19.80 3.27 29.91
C PHE A 6 -18.93 3.35 31.16
N ALA A 7 -18.46 2.19 31.65
CA ALA A 7 -17.47 2.14 32.71
C ALA A 7 -16.16 2.80 32.23
N SER A 8 -15.55 3.65 33.06
CA SER A 8 -14.42 4.49 32.66
C SER A 8 -13.17 3.75 32.20
N ASP A 9 -13.04 2.48 32.56
CA ASP A 9 -11.95 1.56 32.23
C ASP A 9 -12.29 0.59 31.08
N SER A 10 -13.48 0.72 30.47
CA SER A 10 -13.89 -0.16 29.37
C SER A 10 -13.41 0.31 28.00
N THR A 11 -13.22 -0.65 27.09
CA THR A 11 -12.98 -0.42 25.65
C THR A 11 -14.05 0.50 25.05
N ASP A 12 -15.32 0.31 25.42
CA ASP A 12 -16.44 1.13 24.98
C ASP A 12 -16.28 2.61 25.37
N ALA A 13 -15.76 2.90 26.56
CA ALA A 13 -15.50 4.28 27.01
C ALA A 13 -14.36 4.94 26.23
N LEU A 14 -13.31 4.17 25.89
CA LEU A 14 -12.23 4.67 25.05
C LEU A 14 -12.77 4.99 23.64
N ILE A 15 -13.50 4.06 23.02
CA ILE A 15 -14.14 4.27 21.71
C ILE A 15 -15.01 5.52 21.75
N ALA A 16 -15.92 5.63 22.73
CA ALA A 16 -16.81 6.79 22.87
C ALA A 16 -16.05 8.12 23.00
N SER A 17 -14.89 8.11 23.67
CA SER A 17 -14.05 9.30 23.83
C SER A 17 -13.32 9.72 22.55
N ARG A 18 -13.19 8.80 21.58
CA ARG A 18 -12.53 9.01 20.29
C ARG A 18 -13.49 9.30 19.15
N LEU A 19 -14.76 8.90 19.27
CA LEU A 19 -15.74 9.11 18.20
C LEU A 19 -15.85 10.61 17.82
N PRO A 20 -15.88 10.93 16.51
CA PRO A 20 -16.05 12.29 16.06
C PRO A 20 -17.35 12.93 16.58
N ALA A 21 -17.30 14.22 16.90
CA ALA A 21 -18.45 14.97 17.41
C ALA A 21 -19.64 14.96 16.43
N TRP A 22 -19.37 14.97 15.12
CA TRP A 22 -20.42 14.90 14.09
C TRP A 22 -21.17 13.56 14.13
N LEU A 23 -20.50 12.46 14.51
CA LEU A 23 -21.10 11.12 14.53
C LEU A 23 -22.05 10.99 15.72
N THR A 24 -21.63 11.49 16.89
CA THR A 24 -22.43 11.45 18.13
C THR A 24 -23.53 12.51 18.18
N ALA A 25 -23.49 13.52 17.30
CA ALA A 25 -24.55 14.52 17.15
C ALA A 25 -25.57 14.17 16.04
N ALA A 26 -25.35 13.11 15.26
CA ALA A 26 -26.23 12.70 14.18
C ALA A 26 -27.57 12.11 14.70
N SER A 27 -28.60 12.13 13.87
CA SER A 27 -29.82 11.34 14.15
C SER A 27 -29.54 9.85 13.95
N LEU A 28 -30.31 8.99 14.63
CA LEU A 28 -30.17 7.54 14.47
C LEU A 28 -30.40 7.06 13.03
N GLU A 29 -31.38 7.66 12.34
CA GLU A 29 -31.65 7.34 10.93
C GLU A 29 -30.42 7.62 10.06
N THR A 30 -29.80 8.78 10.26
CA THR A 30 -28.61 9.19 9.54
C THR A 30 -27.41 8.30 9.88
N LEU A 31 -27.24 7.95 11.16
CA LEU A 31 -26.20 7.04 11.62
C LEU A 31 -26.33 5.65 10.95
N TYR A 32 -27.54 5.09 10.93
CA TYR A 32 -27.80 3.80 10.30
C TYR A 32 -27.59 3.82 8.79
N ALA A 33 -28.07 4.86 8.11
CA ALA A 33 -27.86 5.01 6.66
C ALA A 33 -26.38 5.13 6.30
N LEU A 34 -25.60 5.87 7.11
CA LEU A 34 -24.15 5.96 6.94
C LEU A 34 -23.48 4.60 7.16
N HIS A 35 -23.80 3.92 8.26
CA HIS A 35 -23.22 2.61 8.56
C HIS A 35 -23.51 1.57 7.46
N GLU A 36 -24.76 1.49 7.00
CA GLU A 36 -25.17 0.58 5.93
C GLU A 36 -24.42 0.88 4.62
N SER A 37 -24.30 2.16 4.25
CA SER A 37 -23.56 2.57 3.05
C SER A 37 -22.07 2.20 3.13
N GLN A 38 -21.45 2.35 4.30
CA GLN A 38 -20.04 2.00 4.52
C GLN A 38 -19.82 0.49 4.50
N ARG A 39 -20.73 -0.31 5.09
CA ARG A 39 -20.68 -1.77 5.01
C ARG A 39 -20.81 -2.26 3.57
N TRP A 40 -21.76 -1.71 2.82
CA TRP A 40 -21.94 -2.03 1.42
C TRP A 40 -20.71 -1.66 0.57
N GLN A 41 -20.13 -0.47 0.78
CA GLN A 41 -18.87 -0.06 0.13
C GLN A 41 -17.74 -1.05 0.42
N GLN A 42 -17.50 -1.38 1.70
CA GLN A 42 -16.41 -2.29 2.08
C GLN A 42 -16.56 -3.68 1.47
N GLN A 43 -17.79 -4.23 1.45
CA GLN A 43 -18.08 -5.53 0.85
C GLN A 43 -17.70 -5.55 -0.64
N VAL A 44 -18.20 -4.58 -1.40
CA VAL A 44 -17.95 -4.51 -2.85
C VAL A 44 -16.47 -4.24 -3.14
N GLN A 45 -15.81 -3.43 -2.31
CA GLN A 45 -14.38 -3.15 -2.43
C GLN A 45 -13.50 -4.36 -2.16
N HIS A 46 -13.86 -5.19 -1.19
CA HIS A 46 -13.16 -6.44 -0.94
C HIS A 46 -13.26 -7.39 -2.13
N GLU A 47 -14.44 -7.51 -2.74
CA GLU A 47 -14.65 -8.32 -3.94
C GLU A 47 -13.85 -7.77 -5.14
N LEU A 48 -13.84 -6.45 -5.34
CA LEU A 48 -13.03 -5.78 -6.36
C LEU A 48 -11.54 -5.99 -6.12
N HIS A 49 -11.07 -5.84 -4.88
CA HIS A 49 -9.68 -6.09 -4.51
C HIS A 49 -9.30 -7.54 -4.80
N GLY A 50 -10.11 -8.51 -4.40
CA GLY A 50 -9.90 -9.92 -4.69
C GLY A 50 -9.87 -10.22 -6.20
N LEU A 51 -10.66 -9.49 -7.00
CA LEU A 51 -10.60 -9.59 -8.46
C LEU A 51 -9.28 -9.06 -9.03
N LEU A 52 -8.87 -7.86 -8.61
CA LEU A 52 -7.67 -7.21 -9.10
C LEU A 52 -6.39 -7.92 -8.62
N ALA A 53 -6.39 -8.48 -7.42
CA ALA A 53 -5.28 -9.24 -6.85
C ALA A 53 -4.97 -10.53 -7.63
N ARG A 54 -5.93 -11.06 -8.41
CA ARG A 54 -5.70 -12.19 -9.32
C ARG A 54 -4.88 -11.83 -10.57
N ILE A 55 -4.73 -10.54 -10.87
CA ILE A 55 -3.96 -10.09 -12.02
C ILE A 55 -2.47 -10.20 -11.69
N THR A 56 -1.76 -11.01 -12.47
CA THR A 56 -0.31 -11.18 -12.34
C THR A 56 0.39 -9.85 -12.59
N PRO A 57 1.25 -9.38 -11.66
CA PRO A 57 2.06 -8.18 -11.86
C PRO A 57 2.91 -8.25 -13.13
N LEU A 58 3.15 -7.10 -13.76
CA LEU A 58 3.80 -7.02 -15.07
C LEU A 58 5.19 -7.67 -15.09
N ASP A 59 6.00 -7.42 -14.06
CA ASP A 59 7.36 -7.95 -13.97
C ASP A 59 7.37 -9.48 -13.76
N ALA A 60 6.45 -9.99 -12.93
CA ALA A 60 6.24 -11.41 -12.69
C ALA A 60 5.73 -12.14 -13.95
N PHE A 61 4.92 -11.45 -14.78
CA PHE A 61 4.49 -11.95 -16.08
C PHE A 61 5.63 -11.95 -17.12
N ALA A 62 6.34 -10.84 -17.25
CA ALA A 62 7.25 -10.61 -18.38
C ALA A 62 8.62 -11.26 -18.22
N ALA A 63 9.15 -11.32 -16.99
CA ALA A 63 10.51 -11.80 -16.78
C ALA A 63 10.72 -13.29 -17.10
N PRO A 64 9.83 -14.21 -16.69
CA PRO A 64 9.98 -15.61 -17.06
C PRO A 64 9.94 -15.82 -18.58
N LEU A 65 9.10 -15.07 -19.29
CA LEU A 65 8.99 -15.11 -20.76
C LEU A 65 10.30 -14.65 -21.42
N LEU A 66 10.89 -13.54 -20.95
CA LEU A 66 12.16 -13.05 -21.46
C LEU A 66 13.31 -14.02 -21.16
N GLN A 67 13.37 -14.56 -19.94
CA GLN A 67 14.39 -15.53 -19.54
C GLN A 67 14.29 -16.83 -20.34
N HIS A 68 13.07 -17.29 -20.64
CA HIS A 68 12.87 -18.45 -21.50
C HIS A 68 13.35 -18.18 -22.92
N ALA A 69 12.97 -17.04 -23.52
CA ALA A 69 13.39 -16.69 -24.87
C ALA A 69 14.91 -16.51 -25.01
N LEU A 70 15.58 -15.92 -24.02
CA LEU A 70 17.05 -15.80 -23.96
C LEU A 70 17.75 -17.16 -23.86
N ARG A 71 17.18 -18.10 -23.09
CA ARG A 71 17.71 -19.47 -22.98
C ARG A 71 17.57 -20.21 -24.30
N GLU A 72 16.39 -20.19 -24.92
CA GLU A 72 16.14 -20.95 -26.14
C GLU A 72 16.90 -20.42 -27.36
N GLN A 73 16.90 -19.10 -27.57
CA GLN A 73 17.45 -18.50 -28.81
C GLN A 73 18.92 -18.14 -28.70
N HIS A 74 19.44 -17.96 -27.49
CA HIS A 74 20.80 -17.46 -27.25
C HIS A 74 21.59 -18.24 -26.20
N SER A 75 21.04 -19.32 -25.63
CA SER A 75 21.69 -20.16 -24.61
C SER A 75 22.18 -19.37 -23.38
N LEU A 76 21.48 -18.28 -23.03
CA LEU A 76 21.80 -17.44 -21.88
C LEU A 76 20.85 -17.71 -20.71
N THR A 77 21.42 -18.09 -19.56
CA THR A 77 20.69 -18.23 -18.29
C THR A 77 21.19 -17.16 -17.33
N LEU A 78 20.37 -16.15 -17.09
CA LEU A 78 20.70 -15.01 -16.24
C LEU A 78 19.43 -14.42 -15.61
N ASP A 79 19.60 -13.59 -14.58
CA ASP A 79 18.52 -12.76 -14.07
C ASP A 79 18.38 -11.48 -14.91
N VAL A 80 17.26 -11.38 -15.62
CA VAL A 80 16.93 -10.24 -16.50
C VAL A 80 16.61 -8.96 -15.72
N ARG A 81 16.37 -9.05 -14.41
CA ARG A 81 16.20 -7.88 -13.53
C ARG A 81 17.54 -7.22 -13.22
N GLN A 82 18.60 -8.00 -13.15
CA GLN A 82 19.94 -7.55 -12.76
C GLN A 82 20.86 -7.30 -13.96
N ALA A 83 20.81 -8.17 -14.98
CA ALA A 83 21.54 -7.95 -16.22
C ALA A 83 21.03 -6.69 -16.92
N THR A 84 21.93 -5.96 -17.61
CA THR A 84 21.60 -4.65 -18.19
C THR A 84 21.90 -4.56 -19.69
N LEU A 85 21.16 -3.70 -20.38
CA LEU A 85 21.50 -3.22 -21.71
C LEU A 85 22.09 -1.81 -21.59
N ARG A 86 23.36 -1.66 -21.94
CA ARG A 86 23.96 -0.34 -22.18
C ARG A 86 23.76 0.04 -23.64
N ARG A 87 22.99 1.10 -23.89
CA ARG A 87 22.71 1.66 -25.22
C ARG A 87 23.35 3.04 -25.36
N ARG A 88 24.20 3.20 -26.37
CA ARG A 88 24.77 4.50 -26.76
C ARG A 88 24.07 5.01 -28.02
N THR A 89 23.51 6.21 -27.94
CA THR A 89 22.77 6.84 -29.05
C THR A 89 23.19 8.30 -29.24
N LEU A 90 22.93 8.85 -30.43
CA LEU A 90 23.05 10.28 -30.69
C LEU A 90 21.68 10.93 -30.57
N GLN A 91 21.54 11.86 -29.65
CA GLN A 91 20.39 12.75 -29.62
C GLN A 91 20.70 14.00 -30.44
N ARG A 92 19.88 14.25 -31.47
CA ARG A 92 19.90 15.49 -32.23
C ARG A 92 19.01 16.53 -31.53
N PHE A 93 19.56 17.71 -31.31
CA PHE A 93 18.88 18.90 -30.83
C PHE A 93 18.71 19.82 -32.03
N PRO A 94 17.51 19.84 -32.65
CA PRO A 94 17.29 20.64 -33.83
C PRO A 94 17.53 22.10 -33.51
N SER A 95 18.33 22.75 -34.36
CA SER A 95 18.55 24.18 -34.23
C SER A 95 17.30 24.93 -34.70
N PHE A 96 16.81 25.87 -33.89
CA PHE A 96 15.74 26.78 -34.30
C PHE A 96 16.21 27.86 -35.29
N VAL A 97 17.51 27.87 -35.62
CA VAL A 97 18.14 28.77 -36.59
C VAL A 97 18.67 27.93 -37.75
N ALA A 98 18.12 28.12 -38.94
CA ALA A 98 18.41 27.31 -40.13
C ALA A 98 19.90 27.24 -40.55
N GLN A 99 20.71 28.20 -40.09
CA GLN A 99 22.15 28.32 -40.41
C GLN A 99 23.06 27.65 -39.37
N ILE A 100 22.50 27.27 -38.22
CA ILE A 100 23.25 26.58 -37.16
C ILE A 100 22.93 25.09 -37.30
N PRO A 101 23.95 24.22 -37.49
CA PRO A 101 23.73 22.79 -37.51
C PRO A 101 23.09 22.29 -36.22
N ASP A 102 22.28 21.25 -36.30
CA ASP A 102 21.72 20.59 -35.12
C ASP A 102 22.84 20.20 -34.15
N GLY A 103 22.61 20.48 -32.86
CA GLY A 103 23.48 19.99 -31.81
C GLY A 103 23.37 18.47 -31.76
N VAL A 104 24.50 17.76 -31.71
CA VAL A 104 24.51 16.30 -31.55
C VAL A 104 25.17 15.97 -30.23
N LYS A 105 24.43 15.35 -29.30
CA LYS A 105 24.97 14.89 -28.02
C LYS A 105 24.88 13.37 -27.94
N THR A 106 25.98 12.74 -27.57
CA THR A 106 25.97 11.33 -27.21
C THR A 106 25.25 11.13 -25.88
N GLN A 107 24.29 10.21 -25.86
CA GLN A 107 23.62 9.77 -24.64
C GLN A 107 23.88 8.30 -24.41
N VAL A 108 24.13 7.97 -23.13
CA VAL A 108 24.31 6.60 -22.66
C VAL A 108 23.14 6.28 -21.76
N TYR A 109 22.40 5.24 -22.13
CA TYR A 109 21.31 4.68 -21.33
C TYR A 109 21.77 3.30 -20.84
N GLN A 110 21.55 2.99 -19.57
CA GLN A 110 21.80 1.65 -19.03
C GLN A 110 20.63 1.27 -18.15
N HIS A 111 19.91 0.23 -18.55
CA HIS A 111 18.69 -0.25 -17.90
C HIS A 111 18.75 -1.76 -17.79
N SER A 112 17.95 -2.37 -16.90
CA SER A 112 17.84 -3.83 -16.86
C SER A 112 17.33 -4.38 -18.20
N LEU A 113 17.63 -5.65 -18.49
CA LEU A 113 17.13 -6.32 -19.69
C LEU A 113 15.60 -6.38 -19.66
N LEU A 114 15.01 -6.67 -18.50
CA LEU A 114 13.56 -6.68 -18.33
C LEU A 114 12.96 -5.31 -18.69
N GLN A 115 13.47 -4.23 -18.11
CA GLN A 115 12.98 -2.89 -18.39
C GLN A 115 13.12 -2.54 -19.87
N SER A 116 14.28 -2.84 -20.45
CA SER A 116 14.56 -2.59 -21.86
C SER A 116 13.58 -3.33 -22.77
N ALA A 117 13.25 -4.58 -22.45
CA ALA A 117 12.29 -5.37 -23.20
C ALA A 117 10.85 -4.85 -23.05
N LEU A 118 10.45 -4.42 -21.84
CA LEU A 118 9.13 -3.86 -21.56
C LEU A 118 8.88 -2.53 -22.29
N HIS A 119 9.89 -1.67 -22.42
CA HIS A 119 9.77 -0.43 -23.19
C HIS A 119 9.92 -0.61 -24.70
N ASN A 120 10.37 -1.80 -25.12
CA ASN A 120 10.46 -2.24 -26.50
C ASN A 120 11.34 -1.32 -27.39
N PHE A 121 11.50 -1.71 -28.65
CA PHE A 121 12.36 -1.01 -29.62
C PHE A 121 11.64 -0.77 -30.94
N THR A 122 11.89 0.39 -31.53
CA THR A 122 11.46 0.71 -32.89
C THR A 122 12.21 -0.12 -33.93
N GLU A 123 11.67 -0.21 -35.14
CA GLU A 123 12.33 -0.93 -36.23
C GLU A 123 13.69 -0.29 -36.58
N GLY A 124 13.79 1.04 -36.58
CA GLY A 124 15.04 1.75 -36.85
C GLY A 124 16.16 1.43 -35.86
N GLU A 125 15.83 1.07 -34.61
CA GLU A 125 16.80 0.67 -33.58
C GLU A 125 17.36 -0.75 -33.79
N THR A 126 16.73 -1.56 -34.65
CA THR A 126 17.24 -2.89 -35.03
C THR A 126 18.33 -2.82 -36.11
N LEU A 127 18.49 -1.64 -36.73
CA LEU A 127 19.47 -1.42 -37.80
C LEU A 127 20.85 -1.14 -37.19
N ALA A 128 21.90 -1.68 -37.82
CA ALA A 128 23.28 -1.55 -37.33
C ALA A 128 23.75 -0.09 -37.21
N THR A 129 23.17 0.83 -37.99
CA THR A 129 23.45 2.28 -37.94
C THR A 129 22.87 2.97 -36.70
N GLY A 130 21.88 2.38 -36.03
CA GLY A 130 21.25 2.92 -34.82
C GLY A 130 22.01 2.62 -33.53
N LEU A 131 22.94 1.66 -33.54
CA LEU A 131 23.69 1.21 -32.38
C LEU A 131 25.15 1.69 -32.45
N MET A 132 25.56 2.55 -31.52
CA MET A 132 26.93 3.08 -31.50
C MET A 132 27.92 2.12 -30.82
N GLN A 133 29.21 2.28 -31.14
CA GLN A 133 30.31 1.62 -30.44
C GLN A 133 30.23 1.84 -28.91
N GLY A 134 30.35 0.74 -28.17
CA GLY A 134 30.23 0.70 -26.71
C GLY A 134 28.83 0.36 -26.19
N SER A 135 27.84 0.16 -27.08
CA SER A 135 26.60 -0.52 -26.70
C SER A 135 26.86 -2.00 -26.46
N ALA A 136 26.35 -2.55 -25.36
CA ALA A 136 26.61 -3.92 -24.93
C ALA A 136 25.48 -4.44 -24.03
N VAL A 137 25.26 -5.75 -24.08
CA VAL A 137 24.49 -6.47 -23.06
C VAL A 137 25.48 -6.90 -21.98
N LEU A 138 25.15 -6.62 -20.73
CA LEU A 138 26.01 -6.82 -19.57
C LEU A 138 25.34 -7.75 -18.55
N ASP A 139 26.12 -8.56 -17.85
CA ASP A 139 25.65 -9.33 -16.68
C ASP A 139 25.48 -8.42 -15.44
N SER A 140 25.18 -9.03 -14.29
CA SER A 140 25.05 -8.35 -13.00
C SER A 140 26.36 -7.69 -12.53
N GLU A 141 27.50 -8.20 -12.97
CA GLU A 141 28.83 -7.68 -12.63
C GLU A 141 29.32 -6.61 -13.63
N GLY A 142 28.53 -6.31 -14.66
CA GLY A 142 28.86 -5.32 -15.70
C GLY A 142 29.79 -5.84 -16.80
N GLN A 143 30.03 -7.15 -16.88
CA GLN A 143 30.84 -7.77 -17.92
C GLN A 143 30.01 -7.99 -19.19
N THR A 144 30.66 -7.87 -20.35
CA THR A 144 29.97 -7.98 -21.64
C THR A 144 29.61 -9.43 -21.95
N LEU A 145 28.33 -9.67 -22.21
CA LEU A 145 27.81 -10.97 -22.63
C LEU A 145 27.93 -11.13 -24.15
N GLY A 146 27.95 -12.39 -24.61
CA GLY A 146 28.02 -12.74 -26.04
C GLY A 146 26.79 -12.37 -26.88
N LEU A 147 25.75 -11.80 -26.26
CA LEU A 147 24.55 -11.33 -26.94
C LEU A 147 24.76 -9.92 -27.48
N SER A 148 24.73 -9.78 -28.81
CA SER A 148 24.79 -8.44 -29.41
C SER A 148 23.53 -7.62 -29.04
N PRO A 149 23.67 -6.30 -28.79
CA PRO A 149 22.52 -5.42 -28.58
C PRO A 149 21.47 -5.53 -29.68
N ARG A 150 21.89 -5.69 -30.94
CA ARG A 150 20.99 -5.88 -32.08
C ARG A 150 20.14 -7.15 -31.92
N ALA A 151 20.76 -8.27 -31.60
CA ALA A 151 20.04 -9.53 -31.38
C ALA A 151 19.02 -9.37 -30.24
N PHE A 152 19.40 -8.72 -29.15
CA PHE A 152 18.49 -8.43 -28.05
C PHE A 152 17.31 -7.53 -28.46
N THR A 153 17.54 -6.46 -29.25
CA THR A 153 16.45 -5.60 -29.73
C THR A 153 15.47 -6.34 -30.66
N LEU A 154 15.97 -7.23 -31.51
CA LEU A 154 15.15 -8.08 -32.38
C LEU A 154 14.31 -9.06 -31.56
N LEU A 155 14.93 -9.71 -30.56
CA LEU A 155 14.25 -10.60 -29.62
C LEU A 155 13.09 -9.90 -28.92
N CYS A 156 13.31 -8.69 -28.39
CA CYS A 156 12.28 -7.91 -27.70
C CYS A 156 11.09 -7.59 -28.61
N ARG A 157 11.36 -7.18 -29.86
CA ARG A 157 10.31 -6.88 -30.85
C ARG A 157 9.52 -8.12 -31.24
N SER A 158 10.18 -9.27 -31.43
CA SER A 158 9.51 -10.52 -31.76
C SER A 158 8.70 -11.08 -30.60
N LEU A 159 9.19 -10.89 -29.37
CA LEU A 159 8.50 -11.35 -28.16
C LEU A 159 7.27 -10.48 -27.88
N ASP A 160 7.33 -9.17 -28.12
CA ASP A 160 6.22 -8.23 -27.91
C ASP A 160 5.55 -8.39 -26.54
N LEU A 161 6.35 -8.29 -25.47
CA LEU A 161 5.87 -8.43 -24.08
C LEU A 161 4.71 -7.47 -23.78
N GLY A 162 4.76 -6.25 -24.34
CA GLY A 162 3.67 -5.28 -24.22
C GLY A 162 2.38 -5.77 -24.89
N GLY A 163 2.46 -6.28 -26.12
CA GLY A 163 1.30 -6.87 -26.82
C GLY A 163 0.73 -8.09 -26.10
N GLN A 164 1.59 -8.98 -25.61
CA GLN A 164 1.18 -10.16 -24.84
C GLN A 164 0.48 -9.77 -23.53
N TYR A 165 1.05 -8.84 -22.77
CA TYR A 165 0.44 -8.40 -21.51
C TYR A 165 -0.89 -7.67 -21.74
N GLN A 166 -1.01 -6.89 -22.83
CA GLN A 166 -2.28 -6.26 -23.22
C GLN A 166 -3.37 -7.30 -23.55
N ALA A 167 -3.01 -8.39 -24.22
CA ALA A 167 -3.94 -9.49 -24.48
C ALA A 167 -4.36 -10.18 -23.17
N TYR A 168 -3.40 -10.47 -22.29
CA TYR A 168 -3.65 -11.01 -20.95
C TYR A 168 -4.61 -10.14 -20.15
N LEU A 169 -4.34 -8.83 -20.02
CA LEU A 169 -5.19 -7.92 -19.24
C LEU A 169 -6.60 -7.79 -19.78
N ARG A 170 -6.80 -7.74 -21.10
CA ARG A 170 -8.15 -7.76 -21.67
C ARG A 170 -8.89 -9.05 -21.35
N GLY A 171 -8.19 -10.17 -21.33
CA GLY A 171 -8.76 -11.45 -20.91
C GLY A 171 -9.22 -11.45 -19.44
N GLN A 172 -8.53 -10.72 -18.57
CA GLN A 172 -8.89 -10.61 -17.14
C GLN A 172 -9.97 -9.56 -16.86
N LEU A 173 -9.90 -8.39 -17.52
CA LEU A 173 -10.76 -7.24 -17.22
C LEU A 173 -12.04 -7.21 -18.06
N THR A 174 -12.00 -7.77 -19.26
CA THR A 174 -13.13 -7.80 -20.20
C THR A 174 -13.33 -9.20 -20.80
N PRO A 175 -13.45 -10.26 -19.97
CA PRO A 175 -13.77 -11.59 -20.49
C PRO A 175 -15.16 -11.58 -21.13
N GLY A 176 -15.41 -12.47 -22.10
CA GLY A 176 -16.75 -12.65 -22.66
C GLY A 176 -17.70 -13.37 -21.70
N GLY A 177 -19.00 -13.39 -22.04
CA GLY A 177 -20.00 -14.23 -21.36
C GLY A 177 -20.39 -13.75 -19.95
N GLU A 178 -20.62 -14.72 -19.05
CA GLU A 178 -21.05 -14.43 -17.67
C GLU A 178 -19.96 -13.79 -16.82
N ALA A 179 -18.71 -14.24 -16.97
CA ALA A 179 -17.58 -13.64 -16.28
C ALA A 179 -17.48 -12.14 -16.58
N GLY A 180 -17.56 -11.76 -17.86
CA GLY A 180 -17.54 -10.35 -18.27
C GLY A 180 -18.62 -9.53 -17.58
N ARG A 181 -19.88 -9.97 -17.71
CA ARG A 181 -21.02 -9.28 -17.09
C ARG A 181 -20.89 -9.15 -15.58
N HIS A 182 -20.32 -10.15 -14.90
CA HIS A 182 -20.08 -10.08 -13.46
C HIS A 182 -19.02 -9.02 -13.11
N ILE A 183 -17.90 -8.95 -13.83
CA ILE A 183 -16.87 -7.91 -13.62
C ILE A 183 -17.45 -6.52 -13.87
N GLU A 184 -18.22 -6.37 -14.95
CA GLU A 184 -18.85 -5.10 -15.29
C GLU A 184 -19.81 -4.65 -14.19
N ALA A 185 -20.71 -5.55 -13.76
CA ALA A 185 -21.64 -5.26 -12.68
C ALA A 185 -20.93 -4.92 -11.37
N LEU A 186 -19.87 -5.64 -11.02
CA LEU A 186 -19.11 -5.43 -9.79
C LEU A 186 -18.39 -4.06 -9.79
N MET A 187 -17.78 -3.65 -10.91
CA MET A 187 -17.16 -2.33 -11.03
C MET A 187 -18.18 -1.19 -10.95
N GLU A 188 -19.32 -1.35 -11.61
CA GLU A 188 -20.42 -0.37 -11.54
C GLU A 188 -20.99 -0.26 -10.12
N GLU A 189 -21.16 -1.40 -9.45
CA GLU A 189 -21.58 -1.46 -8.05
C GLU A 189 -20.57 -0.78 -7.13
N GLY A 190 -19.26 -0.94 -7.40
CA GLY A 190 -18.20 -0.27 -6.66
C GLY A 190 -18.35 1.24 -6.70
N PHE A 191 -18.47 1.83 -7.90
CA PHE A 191 -18.67 3.28 -8.04
C PHE A 191 -19.97 3.74 -7.37
N ARG A 192 -21.03 2.93 -7.44
CA ARG A 192 -22.32 3.21 -6.81
C ARG A 192 -22.20 3.25 -5.29
N ALA A 193 -21.55 2.25 -4.71
CA ALA A 193 -21.35 2.15 -3.27
C ALA A 193 -20.42 3.26 -2.75
N SER A 194 -19.33 3.57 -3.47
CA SER A 194 -18.43 4.67 -3.10
C SER A 194 -19.12 6.04 -3.16
N LEU A 195 -19.96 6.28 -4.16
CA LEU A 195 -20.72 7.54 -4.28
C LEU A 195 -21.81 7.67 -3.21
N GLU A 196 -22.53 6.58 -2.90
CA GLU A 196 -23.51 6.57 -1.80
C GLU A 196 -22.83 6.83 -0.46
N ALA A 197 -21.73 6.13 -0.16
CA ALA A 197 -21.01 6.30 1.10
C ALA A 197 -20.42 7.72 1.24
N ALA A 198 -19.88 8.28 0.16
CA ALA A 198 -19.43 9.68 0.13
C ALA A 198 -20.58 10.65 0.36
N LEU A 199 -21.74 10.43 -0.27
CA LEU A 199 -22.92 11.27 -0.04
C LEU A 199 -23.37 11.23 1.43
N ARG A 200 -23.51 10.03 2.01
CA ARG A 200 -23.91 9.90 3.41
C ARG A 200 -22.89 10.58 4.32
N GLN A 201 -21.60 10.39 4.10
CA GLN A 201 -20.57 11.03 4.92
C GLN A 201 -20.59 12.56 4.80
N SER A 202 -20.67 13.11 3.59
CA SER A 202 -20.69 14.56 3.37
C SER A 202 -21.95 15.23 3.94
N LEU A 203 -23.09 14.53 3.98
CA LEU A 203 -24.30 15.00 4.66
C LEU A 203 -24.11 15.07 6.17
N VAL A 204 -23.44 14.08 6.77
CA VAL A 204 -23.23 14.03 8.22
C VAL A 204 -22.16 15.02 8.68
N ASN A 205 -21.07 15.14 7.92
CA ASN A 205 -19.98 16.07 8.21
C ASN A 205 -20.38 17.54 8.01
N GLY A 206 -21.55 17.80 7.41
CA GLY A 206 -22.02 19.16 7.10
C GLY A 206 -21.28 19.82 5.92
N GLU A 207 -20.54 19.03 5.14
CA GLU A 207 -19.89 19.46 3.89
C GLU A 207 -20.96 19.89 2.86
N ILE A 208 -22.11 19.22 2.91
CA ILE A 208 -23.33 19.62 2.24
C ILE A 208 -24.22 20.29 3.29
N VAL A 209 -24.28 21.62 3.24
CA VAL A 209 -25.10 22.44 4.15
C VAL A 209 -26.58 22.06 4.04
N ALA A 210 -27.36 22.18 5.13
CA ALA A 210 -28.74 21.66 5.20
C ALA A 210 -29.66 22.05 4.01
N HIS A 211 -29.58 23.29 3.53
CA HIS A 211 -30.34 23.74 2.35
C HIS A 211 -29.90 23.08 1.02
N ALA A 212 -28.69 22.52 0.97
CA ALA A 212 -28.16 21.75 -0.14
C ALA A 212 -28.47 20.24 -0.06
N CYS A 213 -28.96 19.74 1.07
CA CYS A 213 -29.35 18.34 1.22
C CYS A 213 -30.53 17.97 0.30
N GLU A 214 -31.54 18.85 0.20
CA GLU A 214 -32.66 18.65 -0.74
C GLU A 214 -32.19 18.62 -2.20
N GLN A 215 -31.12 19.38 -2.53
CA GLN A 215 -30.51 19.41 -3.86
C GLN A 215 -29.79 18.09 -4.22
N CYS A 216 -29.49 17.25 -3.22
CA CYS A 216 -28.86 15.94 -3.41
C CYS A 216 -29.87 14.80 -3.60
N ALA A 217 -31.18 15.04 -3.47
CA ALA A 217 -32.20 14.02 -3.72
C ALA A 217 -32.11 13.37 -5.12
N PRO A 218 -31.81 14.13 -6.21
CA PRO A 218 -31.52 13.54 -7.52
C PRO A 218 -30.34 12.56 -7.50
N LEU A 219 -29.30 12.81 -6.71
CA LEU A 219 -28.16 11.91 -6.59
C LEU A 219 -28.58 10.59 -5.93
N VAL A 220 -29.33 10.64 -4.82
CA VAL A 220 -29.89 9.43 -4.17
C VAL A 220 -30.72 8.62 -5.16
N ALA A 221 -31.60 9.29 -5.91
CA ALA A 221 -32.44 8.63 -6.91
C ALA A 221 -31.61 7.99 -8.05
N MET A 222 -30.57 8.68 -8.53
CA MET A 222 -29.67 8.16 -9.56
C MET A 222 -28.86 6.96 -9.04
N VAL A 223 -28.35 7.01 -7.81
CA VAL A 223 -27.65 5.88 -7.16
C VAL A 223 -28.59 4.68 -7.03
N ALA A 224 -29.83 4.88 -6.62
CA ALA A 224 -30.81 3.79 -6.44
C ALA A 224 -31.30 3.20 -7.77
N THR A 225 -31.56 4.03 -8.77
CA THR A 225 -32.22 3.61 -10.04
C THR A 225 -31.25 3.39 -11.21
N LYS A 226 -29.99 3.79 -11.06
CA LYS A 226 -28.96 3.79 -12.13
C LYS A 226 -29.38 4.55 -13.39
N SER A 227 -30.34 5.47 -13.26
CA SER A 227 -30.99 6.15 -14.38
C SER A 227 -30.70 7.66 -14.38
N ALA A 228 -30.72 8.27 -15.56
CA ALA A 228 -30.57 9.72 -15.69
C ALA A 228 -31.74 10.44 -15.01
N ILE A 229 -31.43 11.52 -14.28
CA ILE A 229 -32.41 12.34 -13.58
C ILE A 229 -32.50 13.72 -14.25
N ALA A 230 -33.72 14.17 -14.54
CA ALA A 230 -33.93 15.46 -15.21
C ALA A 230 -33.38 16.62 -14.37
N GLY A 231 -32.59 17.49 -14.99
CA GLY A 231 -31.93 18.60 -14.30
C GLY A 231 -30.72 18.17 -13.46
N PHE A 232 -30.23 16.94 -13.60
CA PHE A 232 -29.04 16.45 -12.90
C PHE A 232 -28.11 15.77 -13.92
N GLU A 233 -27.17 16.54 -14.46
CA GLU A 233 -26.36 16.14 -15.59
C GLU A 233 -24.92 15.80 -15.15
N PRO A 234 -24.48 14.53 -15.24
CA PRO A 234 -23.10 14.18 -14.96
C PRO A 234 -22.14 14.76 -16.01
N ARG A 235 -20.99 15.24 -15.54
CA ARG A 235 -19.97 15.92 -16.32
C ARG A 235 -18.59 15.41 -15.94
N GLN A 236 -17.78 15.13 -16.95
CA GLN A 236 -16.37 14.79 -16.80
C GLN A 236 -15.56 16.05 -16.53
N ILE A 237 -14.70 16.03 -15.52
CA ILE A 237 -13.80 17.14 -15.15
C ILE A 237 -12.47 17.01 -15.90
N ARG A 238 -11.93 18.14 -16.38
CA ARG A 238 -10.58 18.25 -16.92
C ARG A 238 -9.80 19.36 -16.23
N VAL A 239 -8.52 19.11 -16.00
CA VAL A 239 -7.58 20.09 -15.45
C VAL A 239 -6.32 20.08 -16.32
N PHE A 240 -5.88 21.25 -16.78
CA PHE A 240 -4.75 21.39 -17.72
C PHE A 240 -4.88 20.52 -18.98
N GLY A 241 -6.11 20.44 -19.48
CA GLY A 241 -6.45 19.61 -20.64
C GLY A 241 -6.47 18.10 -20.38
N GLN A 242 -6.18 17.61 -19.17
CA GLN A 242 -6.17 16.18 -18.87
C GLN A 242 -7.45 15.75 -18.15
N TRP A 243 -7.92 14.53 -18.43
CA TRP A 243 -9.09 13.95 -17.75
C TRP A 243 -8.74 13.62 -16.30
N VAL A 244 -9.58 14.10 -15.38
CA VAL A 244 -9.57 13.71 -13.96
C VAL A 244 -10.41 12.43 -13.83
N ARG A 245 -9.75 11.28 -13.99
CA ARG A 245 -10.41 9.97 -14.08
C ARG A 245 -11.05 9.59 -12.75
N GLY A 246 -12.24 9.01 -12.76
CA GLY A 246 -12.96 8.59 -11.54
C GLY A 246 -13.60 9.73 -10.73
N ALA A 247 -13.31 11.01 -11.04
CA ALA A 247 -13.99 12.15 -10.47
C ALA A 247 -15.10 12.65 -11.40
N VAL A 248 -16.24 13.05 -10.83
CA VAL A 248 -17.42 13.45 -11.58
C VAL A 248 -18.02 14.69 -10.93
N ALA A 249 -18.41 15.66 -11.75
CA ALA A 249 -19.22 16.76 -11.29
C ALA A 249 -20.63 16.67 -11.90
N PHE A 250 -21.63 17.12 -11.16
CA PHE A 250 -23.02 17.12 -11.59
C PHE A 250 -23.45 18.57 -11.75
N GLN A 251 -23.85 18.93 -12.97
CA GLN A 251 -24.58 20.18 -13.17
C GLN A 251 -26.00 19.97 -12.65
N VAL A 252 -26.35 20.70 -11.60
CA VAL A 252 -27.66 20.63 -10.98
C VAL A 252 -28.48 21.84 -11.42
N ARG A 253 -29.68 21.57 -11.92
CA ARG A 253 -30.75 22.51 -12.29
C ARG A 253 -32.06 21.94 -11.78
N HIS A 254 -32.26 22.00 -10.48
CA HIS A 254 -33.38 21.35 -9.80
C HIS A 254 -34.05 22.31 -8.82
N ALA A 255 -35.38 22.26 -8.73
CA ALA A 255 -36.18 23.08 -7.81
C ALA A 255 -35.88 24.60 -7.84
N GLY A 256 -35.57 25.15 -9.03
CA GLY A 256 -35.28 26.58 -9.21
C GLY A 256 -33.89 27.03 -8.79
N GLN A 257 -32.96 26.09 -8.56
CA GLN A 257 -31.58 26.36 -8.19
C GLN A 257 -30.60 25.74 -9.18
N ASP A 258 -29.53 26.49 -9.46
CA ASP A 258 -28.45 26.11 -10.36
C ASP A 258 -27.14 26.03 -9.56
N GLY A 259 -26.40 24.93 -9.72
CA GLY A 259 -25.12 24.72 -9.05
C GLY A 259 -24.36 23.52 -9.58
N VAL A 260 -23.24 23.21 -8.93
CA VAL A 260 -22.37 22.09 -9.29
C VAL A 260 -22.07 21.27 -8.05
N LEU A 261 -22.43 19.98 -8.07
CA LEU A 261 -22.04 19.03 -7.04
C LEU A 261 -20.83 18.24 -7.52
N CYS A 262 -19.69 18.32 -6.85
CA CYS A 262 -18.46 17.66 -7.28
C CYS A 262 -18.18 16.45 -6.40
N TRP A 263 -18.02 15.29 -7.02
CA TRP A 263 -17.51 14.08 -6.39
C TRP A 263 -16.06 13.84 -6.81
N ILE A 264 -15.16 13.91 -5.84
CA ILE A 264 -13.76 13.48 -5.96
C ILE A 264 -13.59 12.38 -4.92
N PRO A 265 -13.49 11.10 -5.32
CA PRO A 265 -13.33 10.00 -4.37
C PRO A 265 -12.21 10.29 -3.38
N ASP A 266 -12.41 9.96 -2.10
CA ASP A 266 -11.48 10.16 -0.97
C ASP A 266 -10.80 11.54 -0.88
N ASP A 267 -11.42 12.61 -1.39
CA ASP A 267 -10.84 13.95 -1.22
C ASP A 267 -10.71 14.26 0.28
N PRO A 268 -9.49 14.53 0.78
CA PRO A 268 -9.26 14.80 2.20
C PRO A 268 -9.96 16.08 2.69
N HIS A 269 -10.47 16.91 1.78
CA HIS A 269 -11.19 18.14 2.07
C HIS A 269 -12.69 18.07 1.78
N GLY A 270 -13.22 16.87 1.53
CA GLY A 270 -14.66 16.63 1.34
C GLY A 270 -14.92 15.88 0.03
N PRO A 271 -15.18 14.56 0.08
CA PRO A 271 -15.31 13.76 -1.14
C PRO A 271 -16.49 14.16 -2.01
N LEU A 272 -17.55 14.75 -1.43
CA LEU A 272 -18.70 15.26 -2.17
C LEU A 272 -19.06 16.69 -1.71
N THR A 273 -18.74 17.69 -2.54
CA THR A 273 -18.88 19.11 -2.18
C THR A 273 -19.79 19.88 -3.14
N TRP A 274 -20.64 20.76 -2.59
CA TRP A 274 -21.50 21.66 -3.37
C TRP A 274 -20.79 22.98 -3.72
N PHE A 275 -20.97 23.43 -4.95
CA PHE A 275 -20.42 24.67 -5.50
C PHE A 275 -21.51 25.50 -6.18
N ALA A 276 -21.43 26.82 -6.04
CA ALA A 276 -22.37 27.73 -6.70
C ALA A 276 -22.20 27.78 -8.23
N SER A 277 -21.00 27.50 -8.73
CA SER A 277 -20.68 27.50 -10.16
C SER A 277 -19.40 26.70 -10.48
N TRP A 278 -19.16 26.40 -11.76
CA TRP A 278 -17.91 25.81 -12.24
C TRP A 278 -16.67 26.64 -11.88
N ASP A 279 -16.76 27.97 -11.95
CA ASP A 279 -15.66 28.86 -11.56
C ASP A 279 -15.32 28.69 -10.07
N SER A 280 -16.34 28.55 -9.21
CA SER A 280 -16.11 28.35 -7.77
C SER A 280 -15.50 26.98 -7.45
N LEU A 281 -15.83 25.94 -8.24
CA LEU A 281 -15.22 24.62 -8.16
C LEU A 281 -13.72 24.69 -8.52
N PHE A 282 -13.38 25.25 -9.69
CA PHE A 282 -11.98 25.31 -10.13
C PHE A 282 -11.14 26.27 -9.29
N LEU A 283 -11.73 27.35 -8.77
CA LEU A 283 -11.07 28.23 -7.82
C LEU A 283 -10.74 27.49 -6.52
N THR A 284 -11.65 26.66 -6.01
CA THR A 284 -11.43 25.88 -4.79
C THR A 284 -10.36 24.81 -4.98
N LEU A 285 -10.40 24.05 -6.08
CA LEU A 285 -9.32 23.13 -6.45
C LEU A 285 -7.97 23.86 -6.56
N GLY A 286 -7.96 25.05 -7.16
CA GLY A 286 -6.78 25.90 -7.26
C GLY A 286 -6.20 26.32 -5.90
N LYS A 287 -7.05 26.49 -4.87
CA LYS A 287 -6.61 26.70 -3.49
C LYS A 287 -6.07 25.42 -2.86
N GLN A 288 -6.76 24.30 -3.05
CA GLN A 288 -6.35 23.01 -2.48
C GLN A 288 -5.00 22.53 -3.01
N PHE A 289 -4.63 22.83 -4.27
CA PHE A 289 -3.28 22.57 -4.78
C PHE A 289 -2.13 23.29 -4.06
N ARG A 290 -2.43 24.22 -3.14
CA ARG A 290 -1.43 24.81 -2.22
C ARG A 290 -1.27 24.05 -0.92
N LEU A 291 -2.19 23.15 -0.61
CA LEU A 291 -2.16 22.37 0.62
C LEU A 291 -1.08 21.28 0.52
N PRO A 292 -0.38 20.97 1.62
CA PRO A 292 0.60 19.89 1.65
C PRO A 292 -0.03 18.57 1.17
N LYS A 293 0.73 17.76 0.41
CA LYS A 293 0.33 16.45 -0.12
C LYS A 293 -0.87 16.43 -1.08
N TYR A 294 -1.62 17.53 -1.27
CA TYR A 294 -2.81 17.53 -2.14
C TYR A 294 -2.48 17.30 -3.63
N VAL A 295 -1.34 17.82 -4.10
CA VAL A 295 -0.85 17.55 -5.46
C VAL A 295 -0.60 16.05 -5.66
N GLU A 296 0.03 15.38 -4.69
CA GLU A 296 0.32 13.94 -4.73
C GLU A 296 -0.97 13.12 -4.72
N PHE A 297 -1.92 13.50 -3.86
CA PHE A 297 -3.28 12.93 -3.86
C PHE A 297 -3.94 13.05 -5.24
N PHE A 298 -4.00 14.27 -5.79
CA PHE A 298 -4.75 14.52 -7.02
C PHE A 298 -4.12 13.86 -8.26
N GLN A 299 -2.79 13.66 -8.25
CA GLN A 299 -2.09 12.98 -9.35
C GLN A 299 -2.61 11.57 -9.62
N ARG A 300 -3.24 10.90 -8.64
CA ARG A 300 -3.84 9.56 -8.81
C ARG A 300 -4.96 9.51 -9.85
N PHE A 301 -5.61 10.65 -10.10
CA PHE A 301 -6.68 10.77 -11.10
C PHE A 301 -6.15 11.04 -12.52
N ILE A 302 -4.84 11.22 -12.67
CA ILE A 302 -4.19 11.47 -13.95
C ILE A 302 -3.54 10.18 -14.45
N GLY A 303 -3.98 9.74 -15.63
CA GLY A 303 -3.43 8.56 -16.29
C GLY A 303 -1.96 8.71 -16.62
N GLU A 304 -1.26 7.59 -16.68
CA GLU A 304 0.20 7.55 -16.77
C GLU A 304 0.72 8.25 -18.02
N ARG A 305 0.01 8.09 -19.14
CA ARG A 305 0.34 8.73 -20.43
C ARG A 305 0.31 10.27 -20.34
N ASP A 306 -0.58 10.81 -19.51
CA ASP A 306 -0.84 12.24 -19.42
C ASP A 306 0.00 12.92 -18.32
N ARG A 307 0.65 12.13 -17.46
CA ARG A 307 1.30 12.59 -16.22
C ARG A 307 2.41 13.60 -16.48
N GLU A 308 3.26 13.39 -17.48
CA GLU A 308 4.33 14.34 -17.84
C GLU A 308 3.76 15.72 -18.23
N ALA A 309 2.74 15.73 -19.09
CA ALA A 309 2.12 16.96 -19.58
C ALA A 309 1.38 17.70 -18.45
N TYR A 310 0.63 16.96 -17.63
CA TYR A 310 -0.06 17.48 -16.45
C TYR A 310 0.92 18.12 -15.46
N THR A 311 1.94 17.38 -15.02
CA THR A 311 2.91 17.87 -14.01
C THR A 311 3.61 19.12 -14.49
N ARG A 312 4.03 19.15 -15.77
CA ARG A 312 4.65 20.35 -16.37
C ARG A 312 3.70 21.55 -16.37
N ALA A 313 2.42 21.34 -16.71
CA ALA A 313 1.44 22.41 -16.73
C ALA A 313 1.15 22.93 -15.32
N LEU A 314 0.99 22.03 -14.34
CA LEU A 314 0.79 22.35 -12.94
C LEU A 314 1.98 23.11 -12.35
N ASP A 315 3.22 22.67 -12.59
CA ASP A 315 4.44 23.35 -12.13
C ASP A 315 4.52 24.77 -12.69
N ASN A 316 4.20 24.95 -13.97
CA ASN A 316 4.17 26.26 -14.59
C ASN A 316 3.08 27.16 -13.97
N ALA A 317 1.91 26.60 -13.66
CA ALA A 317 0.83 27.33 -13.00
C ALA A 317 1.21 27.73 -11.56
N LEU A 318 1.81 26.81 -10.79
CA LEU A 318 2.32 27.04 -9.44
C LEU A 318 3.39 28.13 -9.39
N LYS A 319 4.31 28.16 -10.37
CA LYS A 319 5.37 29.17 -10.48
C LYS A 319 4.85 30.55 -10.87
N ARG A 320 3.77 30.61 -11.68
CA ARG A 320 3.16 31.89 -12.10
C ARG A 320 2.30 32.51 -11.01
N ALA A 321 1.61 31.68 -10.22
CA ALA A 321 0.77 32.15 -9.14
C ALA A 321 1.62 32.62 -7.94
N GLY A 322 1.29 33.78 -7.37
CA GLY A 322 1.94 34.29 -6.15
C GLY A 322 1.83 33.30 -4.99
N GLN A 323 2.76 33.37 -4.03
CA GLN A 323 2.94 32.35 -2.96
C GLN A 323 1.64 31.98 -2.21
N ASN A 324 0.74 32.95 -1.99
CA ASN A 324 -0.53 32.74 -1.28
C ASN A 324 -1.76 32.92 -2.18
N ALA A 325 -1.57 32.92 -3.50
CA ALA A 325 -2.67 33.00 -4.47
C ALA A 325 -3.12 31.59 -4.88
N PRO A 326 -4.44 31.38 -5.11
CA PRO A 326 -4.95 30.17 -5.75
C PRO A 326 -4.24 29.91 -7.07
N VAL A 327 -3.96 28.64 -7.37
CA VAL A 327 -3.42 28.23 -8.66
C VAL A 327 -4.52 28.40 -9.71
N GLN A 328 -4.24 29.17 -10.76
CA GLN A 328 -5.17 29.30 -11.88
C GLN A 328 -5.18 27.99 -12.67
N LEU A 329 -6.26 27.24 -12.58
CA LEU A 329 -6.46 26.00 -13.34
C LEU A 329 -7.03 26.30 -14.72
N ASP A 330 -6.56 25.58 -15.75
CA ASP A 330 -7.31 25.41 -17.01
C ASP A 330 -8.34 24.29 -16.78
N GLY A 331 -9.35 24.65 -15.98
CA GLY A 331 -10.47 23.80 -15.61
C GLY A 331 -11.52 23.78 -16.72
N ARG A 332 -11.91 22.58 -17.16
CA ARG A 332 -12.96 22.38 -18.17
C ARG A 332 -13.87 21.23 -17.79
N HIS A 333 -15.04 21.18 -18.42
CA HIS A 333 -15.98 20.09 -18.21
C HIS A 333 -16.67 19.68 -19.52
N GLU A 334 -17.00 18.41 -19.63
CA GLU A 334 -17.64 17.80 -20.80
C GLU A 334 -18.83 16.95 -20.36
N ALA A 335 -19.89 16.88 -21.17
CA ALA A 335 -21.05 16.05 -20.84
C ALA A 335 -20.70 14.57 -20.87
N ILE A 336 -21.22 13.80 -19.91
CA ILE A 336 -21.16 12.34 -19.95
C ILE A 336 -22.40 11.83 -20.67
N GLU A 337 -22.21 11.20 -21.84
CA GLU A 337 -23.30 10.77 -22.73
C GLU A 337 -23.87 9.39 -22.37
N LEU A 338 -23.06 8.53 -21.73
CA LEU A 338 -23.46 7.20 -21.27
C LEU A 338 -24.10 7.28 -19.88
N PRO A 339 -24.87 6.26 -19.45
CA PRO A 339 -25.21 6.08 -18.05
C PRO A 339 -23.96 6.18 -17.16
N LEU A 340 -24.05 6.90 -16.04
CA LEU A 340 -22.89 7.30 -15.25
C LEU A 340 -21.98 6.12 -14.88
N PHE A 341 -22.55 5.06 -14.31
CA PHE A 341 -21.75 3.94 -13.82
C PHE A 341 -21.13 3.13 -14.97
N GLU A 342 -21.83 3.02 -16.11
CA GLU A 342 -21.28 2.44 -17.34
C GLU A 342 -20.08 3.27 -17.84
N HIS A 343 -20.21 4.60 -17.84
CA HIS A 343 -19.13 5.53 -18.20
C HIS A 343 -17.91 5.34 -17.29
N LEU A 344 -18.11 5.34 -15.97
CA LEU A 344 -17.04 5.21 -14.99
C LEU A 344 -16.33 3.86 -15.09
N ARG A 345 -17.07 2.76 -15.25
CA ARG A 345 -16.52 1.44 -15.52
C ARG A 345 -15.66 1.44 -16.77
N LYS A 346 -16.19 1.96 -17.89
CA LYS A 346 -15.47 2.02 -19.16
C LYS A 346 -14.18 2.83 -19.01
N GLN A 347 -14.26 4.01 -18.39
CA GLN A 347 -13.11 4.87 -18.13
C GLN A 347 -12.06 4.16 -17.26
N GLN A 348 -12.48 3.41 -16.24
CA GLN A 348 -11.57 2.65 -15.38
C GLN A 348 -10.84 1.55 -16.15
N ILE A 349 -11.56 0.74 -16.94
CA ILE A 349 -10.97 -0.32 -17.77
C ILE A 349 -10.01 0.28 -18.81
N ASP A 350 -10.44 1.33 -19.51
CA ASP A 350 -9.61 2.02 -20.50
C ASP A 350 -8.34 2.62 -19.86
N THR A 351 -8.45 3.15 -18.65
CA THR A 351 -7.31 3.67 -17.89
C THR A 351 -6.33 2.57 -17.49
N LEU A 352 -6.81 1.44 -16.96
CA LEU A 352 -5.95 0.30 -16.60
C LEU A 352 -5.19 -0.22 -17.82
N LEU A 353 -5.87 -0.37 -18.96
CA LEU A 353 -5.26 -0.82 -20.20
C LEU A 353 -4.28 0.20 -20.76
N ASP A 354 -4.60 1.49 -20.74
CA ASP A 354 -3.73 2.54 -21.27
C ASP A 354 -2.47 2.72 -20.42
N ASN A 355 -2.60 2.75 -19.10
CA ASN A 355 -1.46 2.82 -18.20
C ASN A 355 -0.54 1.61 -18.40
N ALA A 356 -1.09 0.40 -18.54
CA ALA A 356 -0.29 -0.78 -18.85
C ALA A 356 0.49 -0.65 -20.16
N LYS A 357 0.00 0.08 -21.19
CA LYS A 357 0.76 0.34 -22.43
C LYS A 357 1.94 1.29 -22.22
N VAL A 358 1.90 2.12 -21.18
CA VAL A 358 2.99 3.05 -20.85
C VAL A 358 4.15 2.29 -20.21
N HIS A 359 3.85 1.29 -19.38
CA HIS A 359 4.83 0.44 -18.70
C HIS A 359 5.30 -0.75 -19.55
N ALA A 360 4.42 -1.32 -20.38
CA ALA A 360 4.71 -2.41 -21.31
C ALA A 360 4.25 -2.04 -22.73
N VAL A 361 5.17 -1.49 -23.52
CA VAL A 361 4.87 -0.89 -24.83
C VAL A 361 4.74 -1.98 -25.90
N PRO A 362 3.56 -2.14 -26.53
CA PRO A 362 3.41 -3.10 -27.64
C PRO A 362 4.32 -2.74 -28.82
N THR A 363 4.85 -3.74 -29.51
CA THR A 363 5.75 -3.57 -30.67
C THR A 363 5.13 -2.69 -31.76
N ALA A 364 3.81 -2.79 -31.96
CA ALA A 364 3.09 -2.00 -32.95
C ALA A 364 2.90 -0.51 -32.55
N ALA A 365 3.09 -0.17 -31.28
CA ALA A 365 2.82 1.16 -30.72
C ALA A 365 4.10 1.88 -30.24
N VAL A 366 5.28 1.30 -30.46
CA VAL A 366 6.54 1.84 -29.97
C VAL A 366 6.97 3.08 -30.75
N ASP A 367 7.26 4.13 -30.00
CA ASP A 367 7.88 5.37 -30.48
C ASP A 367 9.10 5.66 -29.60
N ALA A 368 10.29 5.68 -30.22
CA ALA A 368 11.55 5.87 -29.50
C ALA A 368 11.67 7.25 -28.86
N GLN A 369 11.13 8.31 -29.47
CA GLN A 369 11.19 9.66 -28.93
C GLN A 369 10.25 9.80 -27.74
N ALA A 370 9.04 9.24 -27.82
CA ALA A 370 8.10 9.23 -26.71
C ALA A 370 8.60 8.38 -25.53
N ARG A 371 9.20 7.22 -25.81
CA ARG A 371 9.82 6.35 -24.78
C ARG A 371 10.96 7.07 -24.07
N ASP A 372 11.91 7.64 -24.81
CA ASP A 372 13.11 8.25 -24.23
C ASP A 372 12.76 9.52 -23.42
N ARG A 373 11.79 10.33 -23.87
CA ARG A 373 11.26 11.47 -23.08
C ARG A 373 10.68 11.02 -21.74
N ARG A 374 9.86 9.96 -21.76
CA ARG A 374 9.21 9.42 -20.57
C ARG A 374 10.22 8.85 -19.57
N LEU A 375 11.21 8.07 -20.04
CA LEU A 375 12.26 7.53 -19.17
C LEU A 375 13.06 8.66 -18.51
N HIS A 376 13.40 9.72 -19.25
CA HIS A 376 14.04 10.91 -18.68
C HIS A 376 13.18 11.64 -17.66
N PHE A 377 11.88 11.78 -17.91
CA PHE A 377 10.94 12.36 -16.96
C PHE A 377 11.00 11.61 -15.63
N TYR A 378 10.90 10.28 -15.62
CA TYR A 378 10.94 9.53 -14.37
C TYR A 378 12.30 9.58 -13.66
N LEU A 379 13.42 9.49 -14.41
CA LEU A 379 14.75 9.64 -13.83
C LEU A 379 14.95 11.01 -13.18
N SER A 380 14.29 12.06 -13.66
CA SER A 380 14.36 13.41 -13.07
C SER A 380 13.71 13.52 -11.68
N PHE A 381 12.87 12.56 -11.30
CA PHE A 381 12.29 12.44 -9.95
C PHE A 381 13.04 11.46 -9.06
N ALA A 382 14.24 11.00 -9.46
CA ALA A 382 15.03 9.98 -8.75
C ALA A 382 14.25 8.69 -8.43
N LEU A 383 13.22 8.37 -9.24
CA LEU A 383 12.53 7.09 -9.17
C LEU A 383 13.40 6.03 -9.84
N ASP A 384 13.73 4.99 -9.10
CA ASP A 384 14.40 3.82 -9.68
C ASP A 384 13.51 3.21 -10.75
N ALA A 385 14.09 3.00 -11.93
CA ALA A 385 13.31 2.67 -13.11
C ALA A 385 12.74 1.23 -13.08
N LEU A 386 13.19 0.40 -12.13
CA LEU A 386 12.57 -0.88 -11.75
C LEU A 386 11.34 -0.70 -10.84
N GLY A 387 11.29 0.34 -10.00
CA GLY A 387 10.11 0.74 -9.24
C GLY A 387 8.92 1.11 -10.14
N LEU A 388 9.18 1.46 -11.40
CA LEU A 388 8.18 1.75 -12.43
C LEU A 388 7.68 0.50 -13.18
N ALA A 389 8.42 -0.61 -13.12
CA ALA A 389 8.01 -1.90 -13.69
C ALA A 389 7.31 -2.79 -12.65
N SER A 390 7.57 -2.56 -11.36
CA SER A 390 6.86 -3.14 -10.22
C SER A 390 5.54 -2.45 -9.89
N PHE A 391 5.10 -1.47 -10.70
CA PHE A 391 3.79 -0.84 -10.56
C PHE A 391 2.71 -1.90 -10.76
N ALA A 392 2.33 -2.49 -9.64
CA ALA A 392 1.19 -3.35 -9.52
C ALA A 392 0.00 -2.54 -10.02
N LEU A 393 -0.75 -3.13 -10.95
CA LEU A 393 -2.02 -2.63 -11.46
C LEU A 393 -3.04 -2.16 -10.38
N PRO A 394 -2.96 -2.51 -9.07
CA PRO A 394 -3.86 -1.98 -8.04
C PRO A 394 -3.77 -0.47 -7.77
N VAL A 395 -2.60 0.18 -7.89
CA VAL A 395 -2.47 1.64 -7.61
C VAL A 395 -3.31 2.47 -8.61
N LEU A 396 -3.73 1.87 -9.73
CA LEU A 396 -4.51 2.52 -10.77
C LEU A 396 -6.03 2.27 -10.64
N ALA A 397 -6.45 1.47 -9.66
CA ALA A 397 -7.86 1.23 -9.30
C ALA A 397 -8.29 1.97 -8.03
N LEU A 398 -7.44 2.86 -7.51
CA LEU A 398 -7.64 3.60 -6.25
C LEU A 398 -9.00 4.29 -6.09
N PRO A 399 -9.63 4.91 -7.10
CA PRO A 399 -10.91 5.61 -6.89
C PRO A 399 -12.02 4.69 -6.39
N LEU A 400 -11.94 3.39 -6.73
CA LEU A 400 -12.90 2.38 -6.31
C LEU A 400 -12.56 1.75 -4.97
N LEU A 401 -11.32 1.86 -4.46
CA LEU A 401 -10.84 1.11 -3.30
C LEU A 401 -10.75 1.94 -2.01
N GLY A 402 -11.02 3.26 -2.09
CA GLY A 402 -11.01 4.12 -0.91
C GLY A 402 -12.25 3.92 -0.03
N ILE A 403 -12.05 3.71 1.27
CA ILE A 403 -13.11 3.41 2.24
C ILE A 403 -13.43 4.68 3.03
N THR A 404 -14.68 5.16 2.97
CA THR A 404 -15.14 6.36 3.72
C THR A 404 -15.15 6.13 5.23
N ALA A 405 -15.26 4.87 5.65
CA ALA A 405 -15.20 4.50 7.07
C ALA A 405 -13.86 4.85 7.73
N LEU A 406 -12.78 5.11 6.98
CA LEU A 406 -11.49 5.50 7.52
C LEU A 406 -11.56 6.74 8.42
N GLN A 407 -12.47 7.69 8.17
CA GLN A 407 -12.58 8.86 9.06
C GLN A 407 -13.07 8.51 10.48
N VAL A 408 -13.97 7.52 10.60
CA VAL A 408 -14.42 7.03 11.91
C VAL A 408 -13.38 6.10 12.50
N ALA A 409 -12.85 5.19 11.66
CA ALA A 409 -11.93 4.17 12.11
C ALA A 409 -10.58 4.74 12.53
N ASP A 410 -10.01 5.70 11.81
CA ASP A 410 -8.69 6.27 12.12
C ASP A 410 -8.64 6.99 13.46
N GLU A 411 -9.75 7.57 13.92
CA GLU A 411 -9.82 8.20 15.25
C GLU A 411 -9.83 7.17 16.39
N VAL A 412 -10.31 5.95 16.13
CA VAL A 412 -10.54 4.91 17.13
C VAL A 412 -9.46 3.84 17.10
N TYR A 413 -8.98 3.49 15.92
CA TYR A 413 -8.24 2.27 15.63
C TYR A 413 -6.92 2.56 14.92
N GLU A 414 -5.88 1.82 15.29
CA GLU A 414 -4.59 1.79 14.61
C GLU A 414 -4.54 0.58 13.66
N GLY A 415 -4.15 0.79 12.40
CA GLY A 415 -3.99 -0.29 11.42
C GLY A 415 -5.28 -0.79 10.75
N TYR A 416 -6.40 -0.06 10.86
CA TYR A 416 -7.70 -0.44 10.25
C TYR A 416 -7.59 -0.84 8.77
N ALA A 417 -6.74 -0.15 8.02
CA ALA A 417 -6.54 -0.38 6.59
C ALA A 417 -5.82 -1.71 6.27
N ASP A 418 -5.22 -2.38 7.25
CA ASP A 418 -4.46 -3.62 7.09
C ASP A 418 -5.25 -4.87 7.52
N TRP A 419 -6.39 -4.67 8.20
CA TRP A 419 -7.23 -5.76 8.71
C TRP A 419 -7.98 -6.53 7.62
N GLN A 420 -8.42 -7.75 7.93
CA GLN A 420 -9.31 -8.49 7.03
C GLN A 420 -10.72 -7.86 7.04
N LEU A 421 -11.52 -8.13 5.99
CA LEU A 421 -12.85 -7.51 5.87
C LEU A 421 -13.74 -7.80 7.09
N GLY A 422 -13.72 -9.03 7.62
CA GLY A 422 -14.50 -9.41 8.79
C GLY A 422 -14.18 -8.55 10.00
N ASP A 423 -12.90 -8.35 10.29
CA ASP A 423 -12.44 -7.54 11.42
C ASP A 423 -12.76 -6.06 11.21
N ARG A 424 -12.60 -5.53 9.99
CA ARG A 424 -13.00 -4.15 9.63
C ARG A 424 -14.48 -3.90 9.83
N GLN A 425 -15.32 -4.83 9.41
CA GLN A 425 -16.77 -4.73 9.56
C GLN A 425 -17.18 -4.85 11.02
N GLY A 426 -16.60 -5.80 11.77
CA GLY A 426 -16.86 -5.99 13.19
C GLY A 426 -16.45 -4.78 14.03
N ALA A 427 -15.27 -4.22 13.78
CA ALA A 427 -14.79 -3.02 14.46
C ALA A 427 -15.66 -1.79 14.17
N LEU A 428 -16.03 -1.60 12.90
CA LEU A 428 -16.91 -0.50 12.53
C LEU A 428 -18.30 -0.67 13.17
N GLU A 429 -18.86 -1.88 13.13
CA GLU A 429 -20.14 -2.18 13.77
C GLU A 429 -20.12 -1.89 15.28
N HIS A 430 -19.04 -2.25 15.98
CA HIS A 430 -18.84 -1.92 17.39
C HIS A 430 -18.77 -0.41 17.62
N ALA A 431 -17.97 0.32 16.84
CA ALA A 431 -17.86 1.77 16.94
C ALA A 431 -19.20 2.49 16.74
N TYR A 432 -20.00 2.04 15.76
CA TYR A 432 -21.34 2.58 15.52
C TYR A 432 -22.35 2.19 16.61
N ALA A 433 -22.26 1.00 17.20
CA ALA A 433 -23.08 0.62 18.35
C ALA A 433 -22.78 1.47 19.60
N VAL A 434 -21.50 1.81 19.81
CA VAL A 434 -21.08 2.78 20.83
C VAL A 434 -21.66 4.16 20.52
N ALA A 435 -21.60 4.62 19.27
CA ALA A 435 -22.20 5.90 18.85
C ALA A 435 -23.72 5.95 19.09
N GLU A 436 -24.45 4.88 18.72
CA GLU A 436 -25.90 4.75 18.98
C GLU A 436 -26.20 4.91 20.47
N THR A 437 -25.40 4.25 21.33
CA THR A 437 -25.59 4.27 22.79
C THR A 437 -25.37 5.67 23.36
N VAL A 438 -24.36 6.40 22.87
CA VAL A 438 -24.11 7.81 23.24
C VAL A 438 -25.29 8.70 22.82
N ILE A 439 -25.79 8.57 21.58
CA ILE A 439 -26.94 9.34 21.08
C ILE A 439 -28.20 9.09 21.92
N MET A 440 -28.51 7.82 22.18
CA MET A 440 -29.71 7.44 22.95
C MET A 440 -29.67 7.93 24.39
N THR A 441 -28.49 7.88 25.01
CA THR A 441 -28.27 8.37 26.38
C THR A 441 -28.42 9.89 26.44
N ALA A 442 -27.82 10.62 25.49
CA ALA A 442 -27.96 12.07 25.39
C ALA A 442 -29.42 12.52 25.18
N ALA A 443 -30.22 11.70 24.49
CA ALA A 443 -31.65 11.94 24.28
C ALA A 443 -32.54 11.59 25.48
N ASN A 444 -31.98 11.18 26.63
CA ASN A 444 -32.72 10.69 27.81
C ASN A 444 -33.66 9.51 27.52
N VAL A 445 -33.40 8.74 26.46
CA VAL A 445 -34.17 7.54 26.12
C VAL A 445 -33.63 6.37 26.95
N GLY A 446 -33.90 6.39 28.26
CA GLY A 446 -33.66 5.32 29.24
C GLY A 446 -32.36 4.51 29.09
N ALA A 447 -31.33 4.84 29.88
CA ALA A 447 -30.01 4.18 29.87
C ALA A 447 -30.04 2.63 29.96
N GLY A 448 -31.08 2.04 30.58
CA GLY A 448 -31.26 0.59 30.69
C GLY A 448 -31.72 -0.12 29.41
N ALA A 449 -32.25 0.58 28.40
CA ALA A 449 -32.63 -0.03 27.11
C ALA A 449 -31.49 -0.01 26.08
N ALA A 450 -30.53 0.90 26.23
CA ALA A 450 -29.42 1.10 25.30
C ALA A 450 -28.31 0.04 25.47
N SER A 451 -28.04 -0.42 26.70
CA SER A 451 -26.97 -1.39 27.00
C SER A 451 -27.23 -2.79 26.42
N HIS A 452 -28.48 -3.16 26.12
CA HIS A 452 -28.85 -4.47 25.58
C HIS A 452 -28.68 -4.61 24.06
N ARG A 453 -28.29 -3.55 23.35
CA ARG A 453 -28.09 -3.55 21.88
C ARG A 453 -26.64 -3.44 21.43
N LEU A 454 -25.68 -3.34 22.34
CA LEU A 454 -24.26 -3.31 21.96
C LEU A 454 -23.90 -4.64 21.28
N ALA A 455 -23.82 -4.62 19.96
CA ALA A 455 -23.12 -5.64 19.20
C ALA A 455 -21.64 -5.50 19.56
N ARG A 456 -21.19 -6.31 20.53
CA ARG A 456 -19.78 -6.38 20.90
C ARG A 456 -19.07 -7.32 19.93
N ALA A 457 -18.11 -6.77 19.21
CA ALA A 457 -17.17 -7.60 18.48
C ALA A 457 -16.12 -8.08 19.48
N ALA A 458 -16.17 -9.37 19.85
CA ALA A 458 -15.26 -9.94 20.85
C ALA A 458 -13.77 -9.66 20.55
N VAL A 459 -13.42 -9.59 19.26
CA VAL A 459 -12.07 -9.24 18.80
C VAL A 459 -11.64 -7.83 19.22
N VAL A 460 -12.56 -6.85 19.27
CA VAL A 460 -12.26 -5.47 19.68
C VAL A 460 -11.98 -5.38 21.18
N ASP A 461 -12.58 -6.29 21.97
CA ASP A 461 -12.33 -6.36 23.41
C ASP A 461 -10.93 -6.91 23.74
N GLU A 462 -10.28 -7.61 22.79
CA GLU A 462 -8.90 -8.11 22.91
C GLU A 462 -7.84 -7.08 22.50
N TRP A 463 -8.26 -5.98 21.85
CA TRP A 463 -7.35 -4.94 21.38
C TRP A 463 -6.87 -4.02 22.49
N VAL A 464 -5.64 -3.54 22.34
CA VAL A 464 -4.92 -2.81 23.37
C VAL A 464 -4.81 -1.33 23.03
N PRO A 465 -4.95 -0.43 24.01
CA PRO A 465 -4.78 1.00 23.78
C PRO A 465 -3.31 1.35 23.58
N VAL A 466 -3.00 2.03 22.48
CA VAL A 466 -1.66 2.50 22.13
C VAL A 466 -1.66 4.01 21.88
N LEU A 467 -0.49 4.65 22.08
CA LEU A 467 -0.31 6.07 21.77
C LEU A 467 0.21 6.23 20.33
N ALA A 468 -0.72 6.39 19.38
CA ALA A 468 -0.41 6.59 17.96
C ALA A 468 -0.08 8.06 17.64
N GLY A 469 1.11 8.51 18.05
CA GLY A 469 1.62 9.86 17.74
C GLY A 469 0.81 11.01 18.40
N PRO A 470 0.73 12.21 17.78
CA PRO A 470 0.01 13.35 18.35
C PRO A 470 -1.52 13.17 18.37
N HIS A 471 -2.05 12.10 17.76
CA HIS A 471 -3.47 11.84 17.55
C HIS A 471 -4.17 11.18 18.75
N GLY A 472 -3.44 10.87 19.83
CA GLY A 472 -4.01 10.34 21.08
C GLY A 472 -4.12 8.82 21.11
N LEU A 473 -4.87 8.30 22.09
CA LEU A 473 -5.02 6.85 22.30
C LEU A 473 -5.89 6.23 21.20
N LYS A 474 -5.39 5.16 20.57
CA LYS A 474 -6.13 4.31 19.62
C LYS A 474 -6.10 2.86 20.08
N LEU A 475 -7.08 2.06 19.67
CA LEU A 475 -7.06 0.61 19.87
C LEU A 475 -6.24 -0.05 18.75
N CYS A 476 -5.32 -0.92 19.14
CA CYS A 476 -4.43 -1.63 18.24
C CYS A 476 -4.60 -3.14 18.43
N ASP A 477 -4.62 -3.86 17.31
CA ASP A 477 -4.51 -5.31 17.32
C ASP A 477 -3.08 -5.72 17.70
N PRO A 478 -2.87 -6.43 18.82
CA PRO A 478 -1.54 -6.85 19.25
C PRO A 478 -0.86 -7.82 18.27
N GLU A 479 -1.59 -8.46 17.35
CA GLU A 479 -0.99 -9.28 16.30
C GLU A 479 -0.27 -8.46 15.21
N LEU A 480 -0.45 -7.12 15.22
CA LEU A 480 0.17 -6.18 14.29
C LEU A 480 0.02 -6.58 12.80
N PRO A 481 -1.21 -6.84 12.31
CA PRO A 481 -1.47 -7.11 10.90
C PRO A 481 -0.91 -5.98 10.02
N GLY A 482 -0.25 -6.33 8.92
CA GLY A 482 0.42 -5.38 8.02
C GLY A 482 1.88 -5.06 8.33
N TYR A 483 2.37 -5.36 9.54
CA TYR A 483 3.76 -5.09 9.95
C TYR A 483 4.76 -6.19 9.55
N ALA A 484 4.28 -7.34 9.09
CA ALA A 484 5.12 -8.44 8.63
C ALA A 484 5.68 -8.17 7.22
N VAL A 485 6.95 -8.49 7.02
CA VAL A 485 7.66 -8.39 5.74
C VAL A 485 8.17 -9.76 5.35
N GLU A 486 7.98 -10.15 4.09
CA GLU A 486 8.52 -11.41 3.60
C GLU A 486 10.05 -11.40 3.51
N GLY A 487 10.66 -12.58 3.60
CA GLY A 487 12.06 -12.79 3.27
C GLY A 487 12.80 -13.73 4.23
N PRO A 488 14.04 -14.09 3.88
CA PRO A 488 14.84 -15.04 4.65
C PRO A 488 15.33 -14.41 5.96
N GLY A 489 15.62 -15.27 6.94
CA GLY A 489 16.21 -14.88 8.22
C GLY A 489 15.82 -15.86 9.32
N ALA A 490 16.78 -16.28 10.13
CA ALA A 490 16.53 -17.08 11.32
C ALA A 490 15.99 -16.19 12.46
N VAL A 491 15.20 -16.76 13.38
CA VAL A 491 14.71 -16.03 14.56
C VAL A 491 15.90 -15.42 15.33
N GLY A 492 15.75 -14.17 15.75
CA GLY A 492 16.79 -13.39 16.42
C GLY A 492 17.81 -12.72 15.50
N GLN A 493 17.76 -13.00 14.20
CA GLN A 493 18.73 -12.47 13.24
C GLN A 493 18.35 -11.05 12.79
N LEU A 494 19.29 -10.12 12.94
CA LEU A 494 19.25 -8.79 12.31
C LEU A 494 19.92 -8.87 10.94
N THR A 495 19.23 -8.41 9.91
CA THR A 495 19.73 -8.36 8.53
C THR A 495 19.58 -6.96 7.97
N VAL A 496 20.52 -6.54 7.11
CA VAL A 496 20.45 -5.25 6.42
C VAL A 496 20.26 -5.50 4.93
N ALA A 497 19.22 -4.92 4.35
CA ALA A 497 18.96 -4.96 2.91
C ALA A 497 18.53 -3.58 2.43
N GLU A 498 19.12 -3.08 1.35
CA GLU A 498 18.81 -1.76 0.76
C GLU A 498 18.87 -0.59 1.76
N GLY A 499 19.80 -0.67 2.72
CA GLY A 499 19.97 0.35 3.77
C GLY A 499 18.90 0.33 4.87
N ARG A 500 18.03 -0.70 4.89
CA ARG A 500 16.99 -0.91 5.90
C ARG A 500 17.34 -2.11 6.78
N GLU A 501 16.99 -2.03 8.06
CA GLU A 501 17.24 -3.09 9.04
C GLU A 501 15.99 -3.96 9.23
N TYR A 502 16.16 -5.27 9.16
CA TYR A 502 15.09 -6.24 9.34
C TYR A 502 15.45 -7.22 10.45
N LEU A 503 14.54 -7.39 11.40
CA LEU A 503 14.67 -8.35 12.48
C LEU A 503 13.62 -9.44 12.38
N ARG A 504 14.02 -10.69 12.60
CA ARG A 504 13.11 -11.83 12.67
C ARG A 504 12.75 -12.15 14.12
N THR A 505 11.50 -11.89 14.51
CA THR A 505 10.90 -12.40 15.76
C THR A 505 10.40 -13.84 15.54
N PRO A 506 9.96 -14.55 16.60
CA PRO A 506 9.29 -15.85 16.44
C PRO A 506 8.06 -15.78 15.53
N VAL A 507 7.33 -14.67 15.56
CA VAL A 507 6.06 -14.48 14.84
C VAL A 507 6.31 -14.12 13.38
N ALA A 508 7.14 -13.10 13.11
CA ALA A 508 7.34 -12.58 11.77
C ALA A 508 8.71 -11.91 11.58
N ARG A 509 9.00 -11.49 10.35
CA ARG A 509 10.11 -10.60 10.06
C ARG A 509 9.57 -9.19 9.95
N HIS A 510 10.22 -8.26 10.64
CA HIS A 510 9.78 -6.88 10.73
C HIS A 510 10.84 -5.93 10.20
N LEU A 511 10.40 -4.85 9.55
CA LEU A 511 11.24 -3.67 9.35
C LEU A 511 11.43 -3.00 10.71
N THR A 512 12.67 -2.64 11.04
CA THR A 512 13.00 -2.04 12.33
C THR A 512 13.91 -0.84 12.15
N GLU A 513 13.91 0.06 13.14
CA GLU A 513 14.89 1.12 13.25
C GLU A 513 15.24 1.37 14.73
N LEU A 514 16.36 2.05 14.95
CA LEU A 514 16.69 2.61 16.26
C LEU A 514 16.11 4.01 16.34
N ASP A 515 15.28 4.25 17.36
CA ASP A 515 14.77 5.57 17.67
C ASP A 515 15.94 6.50 18.04
N ALA A 516 15.98 7.68 17.43
CA ALA A 516 17.13 8.57 17.52
C ALA A 516 17.37 9.10 18.95
N GLU A 517 16.30 9.31 19.71
CA GLU A 517 16.37 9.89 21.06
C GLU A 517 16.60 8.83 22.14
N SER A 518 15.79 7.77 22.12
CA SER A 518 15.83 6.71 23.14
C SER A 518 16.86 5.62 22.86
N GLN A 519 17.37 5.53 21.63
CA GLN A 519 18.20 4.42 21.14
C GLN A 519 17.51 3.05 21.29
N GLN A 520 16.19 3.03 21.46
CA GLN A 520 15.39 1.81 21.52
C GLN A 520 15.03 1.35 20.12
N ARG A 521 15.02 0.03 19.91
CA ARG A 521 14.60 -0.55 18.63
C ARG A 521 13.09 -0.56 18.54
N ARG A 522 12.54 -0.11 17.42
CA ARG A 522 11.09 -0.11 17.16
C ARG A 522 10.77 -0.80 15.85
N ILE A 523 9.61 -1.46 15.81
CA ILE A 523 9.02 -2.01 14.58
C ILE A 523 8.47 -0.84 13.76
N ARG A 524 8.71 -0.84 12.44
CA ARG A 524 8.15 0.13 11.51
C ARG A 524 7.18 -0.56 10.55
N HIS A 525 6.06 0.09 10.28
CA HIS A 525 5.15 -0.35 9.23
C HIS A 525 5.83 -0.22 7.86
N PRO A 526 5.79 -1.24 6.99
CA PRO A 526 6.51 -1.22 5.71
C PRO A 526 6.00 -0.18 4.70
N VAL A 527 4.71 0.18 4.80
CA VAL A 527 4.02 1.13 3.90
C VAL A 527 3.74 2.50 4.55
N HIS A 528 3.14 2.53 5.75
CA HIS A 528 2.72 3.74 6.45
C HIS A 528 3.79 4.27 7.42
N ALA A 529 4.57 5.27 6.99
CA ALA A 529 5.64 5.84 7.81
C ALA A 529 5.16 6.48 9.13
N ASP A 530 3.92 6.98 9.15
CA ASP A 530 3.32 7.65 10.30
C ASP A 530 2.56 6.69 11.25
N ALA A 531 2.54 5.39 10.95
CA ALA A 531 1.87 4.38 11.78
C ALA A 531 2.55 4.17 13.13
N TYR A 532 1.82 3.60 14.08
CA TYR A 532 2.35 3.22 15.39
C TYR A 532 3.62 2.37 15.23
N ALA A 533 4.62 2.65 16.05
CA ALA A 533 5.90 1.93 16.00
C ALA A 533 6.08 1.17 17.32
N PRO A 534 5.68 -0.10 17.43
CA PRO A 534 5.85 -0.87 18.66
C PRO A 534 7.31 -0.93 19.10
N LEU A 535 7.57 -0.77 20.40
CA LEU A 535 8.87 -1.04 21.00
C LEU A 535 9.21 -2.53 20.83
N LEU A 536 10.47 -2.81 20.52
CA LEU A 536 11.00 -4.16 20.33
C LEU A 536 12.13 -4.41 21.35
N GLU A 537 11.86 -5.31 22.28
CA GLU A 537 12.70 -5.60 23.43
C GLU A 537 13.44 -6.91 23.22
N GLY A 538 14.75 -6.87 23.47
CA GLY A 538 15.64 -8.02 23.34
C GLY A 538 16.12 -8.49 24.72
N ASN A 539 16.46 -9.77 24.81
CA ASN A 539 17.01 -10.38 26.03
C ASN A 539 18.54 -10.59 25.99
N ASP A 540 19.26 -9.85 25.14
CA ASP A 540 20.70 -10.00 24.85
C ASP A 540 21.15 -11.36 24.28
N ALA A 541 20.24 -12.31 24.04
CA ALA A 541 20.52 -13.63 23.48
C ALA A 541 19.81 -13.90 22.14
N GLY A 542 19.19 -12.87 21.56
CA GLY A 542 18.43 -12.98 20.30
C GLY A 542 16.98 -13.44 20.49
N GLY A 543 16.49 -13.52 21.73
CA GLY A 543 15.05 -13.55 22.02
C GLY A 543 14.52 -12.12 21.93
N TRP A 544 13.61 -11.88 20.99
CA TRP A 544 13.03 -10.58 20.71
C TRP A 544 11.51 -10.63 20.74
N GLN A 545 10.92 -9.61 21.34
CA GLN A 545 9.48 -9.49 21.57
C GLN A 545 9.06 -8.04 21.40
N HIS A 546 7.85 -7.79 20.89
CA HIS A 546 7.26 -6.46 20.90
C HIS A 546 6.42 -6.22 22.15
N GLU A 547 6.31 -4.95 22.54
CA GLU A 547 5.66 -4.50 23.79
C GLU A 547 4.16 -4.87 23.92
N LEU A 548 3.51 -5.26 22.83
CA LEU A 548 2.10 -5.68 22.82
C LEU A 548 1.91 -7.19 23.01
N GLU A 549 2.98 -7.97 23.09
CA GLU A 549 2.87 -9.41 23.33
C GLU A 549 2.54 -9.72 24.80
N CYS A 550 1.83 -10.82 25.05
CA CYS A 550 1.50 -11.31 26.39
C CYS A 550 2.21 -12.65 26.72
N PRO A 551 3.54 -12.67 27.04
CA PRO A 551 4.27 -13.93 27.21
C PRO A 551 3.76 -14.85 28.33
N HIS A 552 2.99 -14.31 29.27
CA HIS A 552 2.36 -15.08 30.34
C HIS A 552 1.23 -16.00 29.84
N GLU A 553 0.71 -15.79 28.63
CA GLU A 553 -0.37 -16.58 28.03
C GLU A 553 0.14 -17.62 27.03
N TRP A 554 1.38 -17.48 26.55
CA TRP A 554 1.98 -18.34 25.53
C TRP A 554 2.02 -19.81 25.93
N GLN A 555 1.80 -20.72 24.99
CA GLN A 555 1.74 -22.17 25.26
C GLN A 555 2.86 -22.91 24.54
N GLY A 556 3.25 -24.07 25.06
CA GLY A 556 4.20 -24.97 24.38
C GLY A 556 5.64 -24.74 24.80
N SER A 557 6.08 -25.51 25.80
CA SER A 557 7.44 -25.45 26.35
C SER A 557 8.59 -25.53 25.32
N ALA A 558 8.46 -26.31 24.23
CA ALA A 558 9.47 -26.38 23.19
C ALA A 558 9.60 -25.08 22.38
N GLN A 559 8.48 -24.44 22.06
CA GLN A 559 8.45 -23.15 21.36
C GLN A 559 9.01 -22.05 22.26
N LEU A 560 8.54 -21.98 23.52
CA LEU A 560 9.07 -21.05 24.51
C LEU A 560 10.59 -21.17 24.69
N LEU A 561 11.13 -22.39 24.63
CA LEU A 561 12.58 -22.60 24.67
C LEU A 561 13.28 -22.00 23.44
N ARG A 562 12.76 -22.29 22.24
CA ARG A 562 13.34 -21.79 20.98
C ARG A 562 13.35 -20.28 20.91
N ASP A 563 12.33 -19.64 21.47
CA ASP A 563 12.15 -18.18 21.40
C ASP A 563 13.03 -17.42 22.41
N LEU A 564 13.68 -18.12 23.35
CA LEU A 564 14.60 -17.48 24.31
C LEU A 564 15.93 -17.05 23.67
N GLY A 565 16.28 -17.53 22.48
CA GLY A 565 17.53 -17.10 21.87
C GLY A 565 17.80 -17.66 20.49
N HIS A 566 18.65 -16.96 19.74
CA HIS A 566 19.02 -17.33 18.37
C HIS A 566 19.61 -18.74 18.29
N ASP A 567 20.50 -19.09 19.23
CA ASP A 567 21.16 -20.41 19.29
C ASP A 567 20.23 -21.55 19.72
N LEU A 568 19.00 -21.24 20.11
CA LEU A 568 17.99 -22.21 20.51
C LEU A 568 16.94 -22.42 19.41
N ALA A 569 16.82 -21.49 18.46
CA ALA A 569 15.74 -21.47 17.47
C ALA A 569 15.69 -22.71 16.56
N HIS A 570 16.82 -23.40 16.36
CA HIS A 570 16.93 -24.60 15.50
C HIS A 570 16.69 -25.93 16.21
N LEU A 571 16.46 -25.93 17.52
CA LEU A 571 16.25 -27.17 18.27
C LEU A 571 14.93 -27.84 17.86
N ASP A 572 14.97 -29.12 17.50
CA ASP A 572 13.73 -29.86 17.32
C ASP A 572 13.00 -30.10 18.65
N ASP A 573 11.71 -30.43 18.56
CA ASP A 573 10.88 -30.64 19.75
C ASP A 573 11.44 -31.74 20.66
N GLN A 574 11.98 -32.83 20.11
CA GLN A 574 12.50 -33.93 20.91
C GLN A 574 13.71 -33.49 21.74
N VAL A 575 14.61 -32.70 21.15
CA VAL A 575 15.77 -32.12 21.83
C VAL A 575 15.32 -31.14 22.90
N ALA A 576 14.40 -30.24 22.57
CA ALA A 576 13.86 -29.25 23.50
C ALA A 576 13.31 -29.93 24.76
N HIS A 577 12.45 -30.94 24.61
CA HIS A 577 11.87 -31.66 25.75
C HIS A 577 12.94 -32.40 26.60
N LYS A 578 13.97 -32.99 25.97
CA LYS A 578 15.07 -33.64 26.72
C LYS A 578 15.86 -32.63 27.55
N VAL A 579 16.20 -31.49 26.96
CA VAL A 579 16.94 -30.41 27.62
C VAL A 579 16.13 -29.80 28.76
N LEU A 580 14.85 -29.52 28.56
CA LEU A 580 13.95 -29.00 29.60
C LEU A 580 13.82 -29.99 30.77
N ARG A 581 13.66 -31.29 30.47
CA ARG A 581 13.62 -32.33 31.50
C ARG A 581 14.94 -32.42 32.28
N ALA A 582 16.08 -32.30 31.62
CA ALA A 582 17.40 -32.36 32.27
C ALA A 582 17.68 -31.14 33.16
N THR A 583 17.20 -29.97 32.75
CA THR A 583 17.41 -28.70 33.48
C THR A 583 16.38 -28.46 34.57
N GLY A 584 15.22 -29.12 34.50
CA GLY A 584 14.08 -28.90 35.38
C GLY A 584 13.34 -27.60 35.09
N LEU A 585 13.46 -27.07 33.88
CA LEU A 585 12.69 -25.91 33.43
C LEU A 585 11.34 -26.39 32.89
N ASP A 586 10.28 -25.92 33.53
CA ASP A 586 8.91 -26.13 33.09
C ASP A 586 8.39 -24.92 32.31
N GLU A 587 7.20 -25.06 31.73
CA GLU A 587 6.58 -24.03 30.91
C GLU A 587 6.39 -22.71 31.66
N ALA A 588 6.00 -22.76 32.93
CA ALA A 588 5.80 -21.56 33.76
C ALA A 588 7.11 -20.79 33.99
N ARG A 589 8.23 -21.49 34.20
CA ARG A 589 9.56 -20.86 34.31
C ARG A 589 10.01 -20.25 32.98
N LEU A 590 9.71 -20.91 31.85
CA LEU A 590 10.03 -20.36 30.53
C LEU A 590 9.23 -19.07 30.25
N ARG A 591 7.91 -19.06 30.54
CA ARG A 591 7.10 -17.84 30.45
C ARG A 591 7.66 -16.71 31.31
N ARG A 592 8.09 -17.03 32.53
CA ARG A 592 8.69 -16.04 33.42
C ARG A 592 9.95 -15.41 32.82
N LEU A 593 10.83 -16.20 32.20
CA LEU A 593 12.03 -15.67 31.54
C LEU A 593 11.66 -14.69 30.43
N HIS A 594 10.60 -14.98 29.66
CA HIS A 594 10.08 -14.08 28.63
C HIS A 594 9.51 -12.79 29.22
N VAL A 595 8.66 -12.87 30.25
CA VAL A 595 8.11 -11.69 30.96
C VAL A 595 9.20 -10.80 31.57
N GLU A 596 10.30 -11.40 32.03
CA GLU A 596 11.43 -10.67 32.61
C GLU A 596 12.46 -10.21 31.57
N HIS A 597 12.23 -10.45 30.27
CA HIS A 597 13.20 -10.27 29.18
C HIS A 597 14.59 -10.86 29.50
N ALA A 598 14.61 -11.99 30.19
CA ALA A 598 15.83 -12.62 30.69
C ALA A 598 16.51 -13.48 29.59
N PRO A 599 17.85 -13.48 29.51
CA PRO A 599 18.56 -14.40 28.63
C PRO A 599 18.36 -15.86 29.06
N PRO A 600 18.60 -16.84 28.16
CA PRO A 600 18.61 -18.26 28.50
C PRO A 600 19.55 -18.52 29.68
N PRO A 601 19.09 -19.20 30.75
CA PRO A 601 19.94 -19.51 31.90
C PRO A 601 21.18 -20.32 31.48
N ALA A 602 22.33 -20.07 32.09
CA ALA A 602 23.58 -20.77 31.73
C ALA A 602 23.45 -22.31 31.79
N ARG A 603 22.68 -22.82 32.75
CA ARG A 603 22.37 -24.26 32.87
C ARG A 603 21.65 -24.83 31.64
N LEU A 604 20.78 -24.02 31.04
CA LEU A 604 20.05 -24.38 29.84
C LEU A 604 21.00 -24.45 28.64
N LEU A 605 21.83 -23.41 28.45
CA LEU A 605 22.84 -23.37 27.38
C LEU A 605 23.84 -24.54 27.50
N ASP A 606 24.33 -24.82 28.71
CA ASP A 606 25.23 -25.95 28.97
C ASP A 606 24.56 -27.29 28.62
N ALA A 607 23.29 -27.49 28.99
CA ALA A 607 22.56 -28.70 28.64
C ALA A 607 22.36 -28.87 27.12
N VAL A 608 22.11 -27.78 26.39
CA VAL A 608 22.01 -27.78 24.93
C VAL A 608 23.36 -28.14 24.30
N GLN A 609 24.45 -27.51 24.72
CA GLN A 609 25.79 -27.79 24.22
C GLN A 609 26.20 -29.24 24.49
N ARG A 610 25.92 -29.75 25.69
CA ARG A 610 26.15 -31.17 26.04
C ARG A 610 25.36 -32.11 25.15
N TYR A 611 24.10 -31.79 24.87
CA TYR A 611 23.28 -32.58 23.96
C TYR A 611 23.85 -32.59 22.54
N GLN A 612 24.16 -31.41 21.99
CA GLN A 612 24.74 -31.26 20.65
C GLN A 612 26.08 -31.99 20.53
N LEU A 613 26.94 -31.89 21.54
CA LEU A 613 28.22 -32.61 21.58
C LEU A 613 28.00 -34.13 21.62
N HIS A 614 27.04 -34.62 22.40
CA HIS A 614 26.72 -36.04 22.44
C HIS A 614 26.16 -36.54 21.11
N ASP A 615 25.33 -35.75 20.44
CA ASP A 615 24.77 -36.09 19.13
C ASP A 615 25.85 -36.14 18.04
N GLN A 616 26.77 -35.16 18.04
CA GLN A 616 27.90 -35.10 17.11
C GLN A 616 28.93 -36.21 17.36
N LEU A 617 29.21 -36.53 18.63
CA LEU A 617 30.25 -37.47 19.04
C LEU A 617 29.73 -38.47 20.09
N PRO A 618 28.83 -39.42 19.72
CA PRO A 618 28.15 -40.32 20.67
C PRO A 618 29.08 -41.25 21.45
N TRP A 619 30.32 -41.42 20.97
CA TRP A 619 31.35 -42.26 21.60
C TRP A 619 32.16 -41.53 22.68
N LEU A 620 32.10 -40.19 22.77
CA LEU A 620 32.75 -39.45 23.86
C LEU A 620 32.02 -39.72 25.18
N ARG A 621 32.76 -40.12 26.21
CA ARG A 621 32.26 -40.40 27.56
C ARG A 621 33.18 -39.83 28.63
N ASP A 622 32.64 -39.68 29.84
CA ASP A 622 33.36 -39.35 31.06
C ASP A 622 34.32 -38.14 30.90
N GLU A 623 35.56 -38.24 31.39
CA GLU A 623 36.57 -37.18 31.31
C GLU A 623 36.92 -36.76 29.87
N GLY A 624 36.74 -37.65 28.90
CA GLY A 624 36.96 -37.33 27.49
C GLY A 624 35.91 -36.36 26.97
N PHE A 625 34.65 -36.56 27.38
CA PHE A 625 33.54 -35.68 27.06
C PHE A 625 33.72 -34.30 27.71
N GLU A 626 34.00 -34.25 29.03
CA GLU A 626 34.16 -32.98 29.74
C GLU A 626 35.35 -32.16 29.22
N ARG A 627 36.47 -32.80 28.84
CA ARG A 627 37.59 -32.09 28.20
C ARG A 627 37.23 -31.49 26.86
N HIS A 628 36.45 -32.19 26.05
CA HIS A 628 36.03 -31.69 24.75
C HIS A 628 35.04 -30.52 24.89
N LEU A 629 34.09 -30.63 25.83
CA LEU A 629 33.15 -29.56 26.16
C LEU A 629 33.88 -28.30 26.66
N GLN A 630 34.82 -28.45 27.60
CA GLN A 630 35.63 -27.32 28.10
C GLN A 630 36.45 -26.65 27.00
N ALA A 631 36.97 -27.43 26.04
CA ALA A 631 37.69 -26.88 24.90
C ALA A 631 36.78 -26.04 23.97
N GLN A 632 35.50 -26.40 23.85
CA GLN A 632 34.50 -25.63 23.09
C GLN A 632 34.00 -24.37 23.84
N GLN A 633 34.00 -24.40 25.17
CA GLN A 633 33.53 -23.31 26.04
C GLN A 633 34.61 -22.27 26.41
N ALA A 634 35.88 -22.44 26.00
CA ALA A 634 36.96 -21.53 26.35
C ALA A 634 36.73 -20.10 25.81
N PRO A 635 37.04 -19.05 26.59
CA PRO A 635 36.67 -17.68 26.22
C PRO A 635 37.45 -17.21 24.99
N PRO A 636 36.86 -16.37 24.11
CA PRO A 636 37.64 -15.65 23.12
C PRO A 636 38.69 -14.79 23.83
N HIS A 637 39.95 -14.89 23.39
CA HIS A 637 41.05 -14.10 23.93
C HIS A 637 40.68 -12.61 23.97
N GLY A 638 40.85 -12.01 25.16
CA GLY A 638 40.43 -10.65 25.45
C GLY A 638 41.05 -9.59 24.55
N GLY A 639 40.25 -8.58 24.20
CA GLY A 639 40.76 -7.37 23.55
C GLY A 639 39.71 -6.50 22.87
N ARG A 640 38.92 -5.75 23.66
CA ARG A 640 38.78 -4.29 23.52
C ARG A 640 37.87 -3.73 24.62
N SER A 641 38.41 -2.75 25.33
CA SER A 641 37.73 -1.92 26.33
C SER A 641 36.59 -1.12 25.69
N PRO A 642 35.42 -0.95 26.34
CA PRO A 642 34.38 -0.09 25.82
C PRO A 642 34.78 1.37 26.05
N VAL A 643 35.06 2.08 24.97
CA VAL A 643 35.01 3.55 24.96
C VAL A 643 33.53 3.93 25.02
N ALA A 644 33.19 4.76 25.98
CA ALA A 644 31.88 5.39 26.10
C ALA A 644 31.51 6.18 24.83
N ALA A 645 30.33 5.91 24.29
CA ALA A 645 29.42 6.84 23.61
C ALA A 645 28.10 6.12 23.37
#